data_AF-A0A2S4Q0T1-F1
#
_entry.id   AF-A0A2S4Q0T1-F1
#
_cell.length_a   1.000
_cell.length_b   1.000
_cell.length_c   1.000
_cell.angle_alpha   90.00
_cell.angle_beta   90.00
_cell.angle_gamma   90.00
#
_symmetry.space_group_name_H-M   'P 1'
#
loop_
_entity.id
_entity.type
_entity.pdbx_description
1 polymer ?
#
loop_
_entity_poly.entity_id
_entity_poly.type
_entity_poly.pdbx_seq_one_letter_code
_entity_poly.pdbx_strand_id
1 'polypeptide(L)'
;DLLNTITLKQSTPCDVQDVSQELDTSKKNVAAQNDHSIGAQTCSLCVVTFNNVEEQRDHVRSDLHCYNVKQKISGRNVVTEHEFEDLICDLSESISGSDISDIEEDWEGDESKTTTLSALMKRQAAITSDFNKPCDQDWERQNQVLGQAPLILFKSPNLPENKYLGIYRTLLTDTGNKVDSSILEVLKKKQLCTKYDVKNPHLTDNQLLSPQALNQPHFFLCMIGGGHFAAMVVSLLPKQNSSTLTATLKDITILAHKTFHRYTTRRKQGGAQSANDSAKGAAHSAGASLRRYNEQALTEEVRLLLQEWKSMIDSSELLFIRATGSTNRRTLFGPYSDQVLRQKDTRIRGFPFSTRRPTQKELTRSFLELTQAKLIEINEPEISVDLDARLRAESRNLSAKLDKQSSLVPNKLTEEEETALLHTSQLQALIRRNRLPALLAYLKNNSLSPDFQFHPFDNPQNYQASTPLLLAAHTNSAPLITGLLLKGNANPGVRNQNGKTAYELAGDRASRLAFRIARFELGENLWDWKQAGIPSGISRDDAEAEMKKEKIEEEKKEQLRRKLELESFKAEGSNSLSEKVPLGKAAMKGRMTTLGKVQKTAQEKREDEARGLTPEMRMKLDRERRARAAEERLKKIKQ
;
A
#
# COMPACT_ATOMS: atom_id res chain seq x y z
N ASP A 1 12.08 6.66 -48.67
CA ASP A 1 13.47 6.15 -48.76
C ASP A 1 13.90 5.39 -47.51
N LEU A 2 13.99 6.03 -46.34
CA LEU A 2 14.43 5.35 -45.10
C LEU A 2 13.60 4.08 -44.77
N LEU A 3 12.28 4.14 -44.93
CA LEU A 3 11.39 2.99 -44.65
C LEU A 3 11.65 1.77 -45.56
N ASN A 4 12.23 1.97 -46.74
CA ASN A 4 12.51 0.90 -47.69
C ASN A 4 13.86 0.23 -47.40
N THR A 5 14.74 0.88 -46.63
CA THR A 5 16.09 0.41 -46.34
C THR A 5 16.26 -0.14 -44.92
N ILE A 6 15.25 0.00 -44.06
CA ILE A 6 15.29 -0.54 -42.70
C ILE A 6 15.15 -2.06 -42.65
N THR A 7 15.95 -2.69 -41.78
CA THR A 7 15.95 -4.11 -41.47
C THR A 7 15.90 -4.30 -39.95
N LEU A 8 15.30 -5.38 -39.46
CA LEU A 8 15.19 -5.63 -38.03
C LEU A 8 16.52 -6.13 -37.45
N LYS A 9 16.96 -5.58 -36.31
CA LYS A 9 18.05 -6.20 -35.52
C LYS A 9 17.45 -7.39 -34.75
N GLN A 10 17.81 -8.62 -35.13
CA GLN A 10 17.40 -9.82 -34.38
C GLN A 10 17.96 -9.74 -32.95
N SER A 11 17.08 -9.75 -31.95
CA SER A 11 17.45 -9.77 -30.55
C SER A 11 17.79 -11.20 -30.12
N THR A 12 19.05 -11.47 -29.77
CA THR A 12 19.42 -12.64 -28.98
C THR A 12 18.85 -12.49 -27.56
N PRO A 13 18.47 -13.57 -26.85
CA PRO A 13 17.76 -13.49 -25.56
C PRO A 13 18.57 -12.94 -24.38
N CYS A 14 19.72 -12.31 -24.62
CA CYS A 14 20.67 -11.90 -23.57
C CYS A 14 20.96 -10.40 -23.54
N ASP A 15 20.32 -9.60 -24.40
CA ASP A 15 20.65 -8.18 -24.53
C ASP A 15 19.75 -7.28 -23.66
N VAL A 16 20.35 -6.89 -22.53
CA VAL A 16 20.31 -5.56 -21.92
C VAL A 16 19.15 -5.25 -20.93
N GLN A 17 19.49 -5.36 -19.65
CA GLN A 17 18.93 -4.54 -18.56
C GLN A 17 19.58 -3.15 -18.56
N ASP A 18 18.74 -2.13 -18.38
CA ASP A 18 19.04 -0.73 -18.05
C ASP A 18 20.11 0.01 -18.88
N VAL A 19 19.65 0.75 -19.89
CA VAL A 19 20.34 1.94 -20.40
C VAL A 19 19.51 3.16 -20.01
N SER A 20 19.67 3.59 -18.77
CA SER A 20 19.28 4.93 -18.29
C SER A 20 19.93 5.18 -16.94
N GLN A 21 21.25 5.39 -16.91
CA GLN A 21 21.99 6.18 -15.90
C GLN A 21 23.49 5.88 -16.02
N GLU A 22 24.23 6.71 -16.75
CA GLU A 22 25.66 6.93 -16.47
C GLU A 22 26.01 8.38 -16.77
N LEU A 23 26.16 9.17 -15.71
CA LEU A 23 27.04 10.32 -15.63
C LEU A 23 27.55 10.36 -14.17
N ASP A 24 28.85 10.62 -14.03
CA ASP A 24 29.58 11.02 -12.83
C ASP A 24 30.11 9.95 -11.85
N THR A 25 31.35 9.50 -12.07
CA THR A 25 32.56 10.03 -11.38
C THR A 25 33.67 8.99 -11.19
N SER A 26 34.86 9.43 -11.57
CA SER A 26 36.18 8.83 -11.32
C SER A 26 36.65 8.94 -9.87
N LYS A 27 37.23 7.87 -9.29
CA LYS A 27 38.56 7.86 -8.59
C LYS A 27 38.95 6.53 -7.90
N LYS A 28 40.18 6.11 -8.23
CA LYS A 28 41.29 5.53 -7.43
C LYS A 28 41.14 4.19 -6.66
N ASN A 29 41.93 3.23 -7.15
CA ASN A 29 42.51 2.08 -6.43
C ASN A 29 43.35 2.50 -5.21
N VAL A 30 43.23 1.75 -4.09
CA VAL A 30 44.34 1.38 -3.19
C VAL A 30 44.15 -0.06 -2.71
N ALA A 31 45.28 -0.74 -2.55
CA ALA A 31 45.53 -2.17 -2.47
C ALA A 31 45.05 -2.90 -1.19
N ALA A 32 44.91 -4.22 -1.36
CA ALA A 32 44.69 -5.22 -0.33
C ALA A 32 45.98 -5.58 0.44
N GLN A 33 45.83 -5.90 1.72
CA GLN A 33 46.72 -6.79 2.48
C GLN A 33 45.91 -7.68 3.45
N ASN A 34 46.21 -8.98 3.45
CA ASN A 34 45.88 -10.01 4.45
C ASN A 34 46.67 -9.74 5.77
N ASP A 35 46.44 -10.29 6.98
CA ASP A 35 45.87 -11.57 7.42
C ASP A 35 45.59 -11.57 8.97
N HIS A 36 44.63 -12.42 9.39
CA HIS A 36 44.37 -13.08 10.70
C HIS A 36 44.51 -12.38 12.08
N SER A 37 43.37 -12.16 12.76
CA SER A 37 43.12 -12.55 14.18
C SER A 37 41.60 -12.63 14.50
N ILE A 38 41.19 -13.60 15.29
CA ILE A 38 39.80 -13.96 15.57
C ILE A 38 39.21 -13.10 16.70
N GLY A 39 38.00 -12.57 16.48
CA GLY A 39 37.01 -12.35 17.52
C GLY A 39 36.74 -10.89 17.91
N ALA A 40 35.48 -10.47 17.74
CA ALA A 40 34.86 -9.27 18.31
C ALA A 40 35.01 -7.92 17.57
N GLN A 41 35.50 -7.86 16.33
CA GLN A 41 35.51 -6.61 15.56
C GLN A 41 34.79 -6.67 14.22
N THR A 42 33.93 -7.67 13.99
CA THR A 42 33.22 -7.78 12.72
C THR A 42 31.73 -7.98 12.95
N CYS A 43 30.91 -7.39 12.09
CA CYS A 43 29.47 -7.61 12.06
C CYS A 43 29.15 -8.58 10.92
N SER A 44 28.82 -9.83 11.25
CA SER A 44 28.48 -10.86 10.26
C SER A 44 27.18 -10.58 9.49
N LEU A 45 26.30 -9.72 10.03
CA LEU A 45 25.07 -9.30 9.38
C LEU A 45 25.32 -8.28 8.28
N CYS A 46 26.07 -7.22 8.58
CA CYS A 46 26.34 -6.13 7.63
C CYS A 46 27.64 -6.36 6.82
N VAL A 47 28.40 -7.41 7.16
CA VAL A 47 29.69 -7.76 6.52
C VAL A 47 30.69 -6.60 6.60
N VAL A 48 30.74 -5.93 7.76
CA VAL A 48 31.66 -4.80 8.04
C VAL A 48 32.68 -5.22 9.11
N THR A 49 33.92 -4.77 8.94
CA THR A 49 35.03 -4.95 9.88
C THR A 49 35.37 -3.62 10.55
N PHE A 50 35.57 -3.62 11.86
CA PHE A 50 35.87 -2.45 12.69
C PHE A 50 37.30 -2.53 13.21
N ASN A 51 37.88 -1.37 13.55
CA ASN A 51 39.22 -1.32 14.13
C ASN A 51 39.15 -1.39 15.66
N ASN A 52 38.04 -0.92 16.26
CA ASN A 52 37.86 -0.82 17.71
C ASN A 52 36.47 -1.33 18.18
N VAL A 53 36.39 -1.85 19.42
CA VAL A 53 35.14 -2.37 20.03
C VAL A 53 34.05 -1.29 20.12
N GLU A 54 34.45 -0.03 20.30
CA GLU A 54 33.55 1.11 20.39
C GLU A 54 32.84 1.37 19.06
N GLU A 55 33.57 1.33 17.94
CA GLU A 55 33.00 1.43 16.59
C GLU A 55 32.03 0.28 16.30
N GLN A 56 32.34 -0.92 16.77
CA GLN A 56 31.42 -2.06 16.65
C GLN A 56 30.12 -1.83 17.45
N ARG A 57 30.21 -1.31 18.68
CA ARG A 57 29.04 -1.01 19.51
C ARG A 57 28.18 0.10 18.90
N ASP A 58 28.81 1.10 18.31
CA ASP A 58 28.12 2.19 17.65
C ASP A 58 27.50 1.75 16.32
N HIS A 59 28.17 0.86 15.58
CA HIS A 59 27.56 0.19 14.43
C HIS A 59 26.33 -0.62 14.83
N VAL A 60 26.37 -1.42 15.90
CA VAL A 60 25.20 -2.22 16.35
C VAL A 60 24.03 -1.32 16.76
N ARG A 61 24.30 -0.12 17.25
CA ARG A 61 23.28 0.91 17.55
C ARG A 61 22.88 1.75 16.33
N SER A 62 23.64 1.69 15.24
CA SER A 62 23.38 2.46 14.02
C SER A 62 22.07 2.04 13.37
N ASP A 63 21.47 2.99 12.64
CA ASP A 63 20.25 2.75 11.90
C ASP A 63 20.45 1.71 10.80
N LEU A 64 21.62 1.67 10.15
CA LEU A 64 21.98 0.67 9.14
C LEU A 64 21.91 -0.76 9.70
N HIS A 65 22.52 -1.00 10.87
CA HIS A 65 22.51 -2.31 11.48
C HIS A 65 21.11 -2.74 11.91
N CYS A 66 20.39 -1.85 12.58
CA CYS A 66 19.02 -2.08 12.99
C CYS A 66 18.08 -2.33 11.79
N TYR A 67 18.33 -1.67 10.66
CA TYR A 67 17.60 -1.87 9.41
C TYR A 67 17.85 -3.27 8.84
N ASN A 68 19.13 -3.64 8.73
CA ASN A 68 19.59 -4.91 8.21
C ASN A 68 19.15 -6.11 9.06
N VAL A 69 19.14 -5.96 10.38
CA VAL A 69 18.56 -6.94 11.30
C VAL A 69 17.08 -7.18 10.97
N LYS A 70 16.30 -6.11 10.78
CA LYS A 70 14.87 -6.24 10.49
C LYS A 70 14.57 -6.73 9.07
N GLN A 71 15.41 -6.41 8.09
CA GLN A 71 15.36 -6.98 6.73
C GLN A 71 15.60 -8.49 6.76
N LYS A 72 16.59 -8.95 7.53
CA LYS A 72 16.89 -10.38 7.70
C LYS A 72 15.77 -11.13 8.42
N ILE A 73 15.17 -10.55 9.47
CA ILE A 73 13.98 -11.11 10.14
C ILE A 73 12.79 -11.21 9.17
N SER A 74 12.70 -10.28 8.22
CA SER A 74 11.65 -10.27 7.18
C SER A 74 11.99 -11.15 5.97
N GLY A 75 13.08 -11.91 6.00
CA GLY A 75 13.52 -12.81 4.93
C GLY A 75 14.06 -12.10 3.68
N ARG A 76 14.54 -10.85 3.81
CA ARG A 76 15.07 -10.04 2.71
C ARG A 76 16.59 -9.93 2.76
N ASN A 77 17.16 -9.54 1.62
CA ASN A 77 18.59 -9.30 1.49
C ASN A 77 19.02 -8.10 2.32
N VAL A 78 20.25 -8.20 2.83
CA VAL A 78 20.89 -7.17 3.63
C VAL A 78 21.38 -6.05 2.70
N VAL A 79 21.33 -4.81 3.17
CA VAL A 79 21.64 -3.60 2.39
C VAL A 79 23.00 -3.04 2.84
N THR A 80 23.81 -2.60 1.89
CA THR A 80 25.13 -2.00 2.15
C THR A 80 25.02 -0.55 2.62
N GLU A 81 26.12 0.03 3.11
CA GLU A 81 26.13 1.42 3.60
C GLU A 81 25.74 2.43 2.51
N HIS A 82 26.30 2.30 1.30
CA HIS A 82 25.98 3.17 0.17
C HIS A 82 24.51 3.04 -0.26
N GLU A 83 23.99 1.81 -0.35
CA GLU A 83 22.57 1.59 -0.70
C GLU A 83 21.63 2.14 0.40
N PHE A 84 22.07 2.14 1.66
CA PHE A 84 21.30 2.70 2.76
C PHE A 84 21.34 4.24 2.77
N GLU A 85 22.47 4.85 2.42
CA GLU A 85 22.58 6.29 2.20
C GLU A 85 21.73 6.74 1.02
N ASP A 86 21.72 5.99 -0.09
CA ASP A 86 20.82 6.25 -1.24
C ASP A 86 19.35 6.17 -0.82
N LEU A 87 18.97 5.16 -0.01
CA LEU A 87 17.62 5.03 0.54
C LEU A 87 17.24 6.18 1.49
N ILE A 88 18.21 6.76 2.20
CA ILE A 88 18.01 7.92 3.06
C ILE A 88 17.96 9.22 2.23
N CYS A 89 18.78 9.36 1.19
CA CYS A 89 18.77 10.49 0.26
C CYS A 89 17.44 10.54 -0.51
N ASP A 90 16.96 9.40 -1.00
CA ASP A 90 15.62 9.28 -1.59
C ASP A 90 14.50 9.68 -0.60
N LEU A 91 14.70 9.40 0.68
CA LEU A 91 13.78 9.79 1.75
C LEU A 91 13.87 11.29 2.06
N SER A 92 15.06 11.88 2.01
CA SER A 92 15.31 13.30 2.32
C SER A 92 14.96 14.22 1.16
N GLU A 93 15.20 13.84 -0.10
CA GLU A 93 14.70 14.55 -1.29
C GLU A 93 13.16 14.55 -1.34
N SER A 94 12.53 13.49 -0.83
CA SER A 94 11.08 13.42 -0.66
C SER A 94 10.56 14.32 0.49
N ILE A 95 11.42 14.78 1.39
CA ILE A 95 11.10 15.62 2.56
C ILE A 95 11.50 17.10 2.34
N SER A 96 12.58 17.39 1.60
CA SER A 96 13.15 18.73 1.38
C SER A 96 12.46 19.55 0.27
N GLY A 97 11.36 19.06 -0.31
CA GLY A 97 10.59 19.74 -1.37
C GLY A 97 9.49 20.68 -0.86
N SER A 98 9.60 21.23 0.36
CA SER A 98 8.69 22.26 0.87
C SER A 98 9.44 23.43 1.49
N ASP A 99 9.24 24.60 0.88
CA ASP A 99 9.74 25.91 1.27
C ASP A 99 9.61 26.21 2.77
N ILE A 100 10.70 26.74 3.32
CA ILE A 100 10.79 27.39 4.62
C ILE A 100 10.43 28.87 4.41
N SER A 101 9.31 29.29 4.99
CA SER A 101 9.11 30.69 5.44
C SER A 101 7.97 30.75 6.46
N ASP A 102 8.37 31.06 7.70
CA ASP A 102 7.64 31.73 8.77
C ASP A 102 6.35 31.12 9.34
N ILE A 103 6.46 30.56 10.55
CA ILE A 103 5.92 31.12 11.81
C ILE A 103 6.21 30.10 12.94
N GLU A 104 7.02 30.53 13.90
CA GLU A 104 7.17 29.92 15.23
C GLU A 104 5.95 30.26 16.09
N GLU A 105 5.45 29.29 16.88
CA GLU A 105 5.07 29.46 18.29
C GLU A 105 4.59 28.10 18.87
N ASP A 106 5.13 27.79 20.05
CA ASP A 106 5.11 26.56 20.84
C ASP A 106 3.74 25.92 21.11
N TRP A 107 3.71 24.58 21.22
CA TRP A 107 3.15 23.83 22.37
C TRP A 107 3.86 22.47 22.52
N GLU A 108 4.50 22.26 23.67
CA GLU A 108 5.18 21.03 24.11
C GLU A 108 4.20 19.84 24.29
N GLY A 109 4.65 18.63 23.91
CA GLY A 109 3.95 17.37 24.24
C GLY A 109 4.46 16.12 23.51
N ASP A 110 5.53 15.51 24.04
CA ASP A 110 6.01 14.12 23.88
C ASP A 110 6.42 13.64 22.46
N GLU A 111 7.63 14.01 22.05
CA GLU A 111 8.33 13.45 20.88
C GLU A 111 8.90 12.05 21.17
N SER A 112 8.14 10.99 20.85
CA SER A 112 8.77 9.73 20.50
C SER A 112 9.42 9.89 19.11
N LYS A 113 10.71 10.18 19.06
CA LYS A 113 11.53 10.28 17.83
C LYS A 113 11.13 9.19 16.84
N THR A 114 10.41 9.55 15.77
CA THR A 114 10.14 8.65 14.65
C THR A 114 11.46 8.47 13.92
N THR A 115 12.24 7.47 14.32
CA THR A 115 13.55 7.17 13.71
C THR A 115 13.41 7.01 12.19
N THR A 116 14.37 7.52 11.44
CA THR A 116 14.61 7.29 9.99
C THR A 116 14.26 5.86 9.56
N LEU A 117 14.62 4.88 10.38
CA LEU A 117 14.23 3.47 10.29
C LEU A 117 12.72 3.21 10.18
N SER A 118 11.93 3.82 11.06
CA SER A 118 10.48 3.63 11.09
C SER A 118 9.82 4.19 9.81
N ALA A 119 10.38 5.25 9.23
CA ALA A 119 9.94 5.81 7.96
C ALA A 119 10.30 4.91 6.78
N LEU A 120 11.54 4.39 6.73
CA LEU A 120 12.01 3.46 5.70
C LEU A 120 11.21 2.14 5.70
N MET A 121 10.96 1.56 6.87
CA MET A 121 10.19 0.31 6.98
C MET A 121 8.72 0.49 6.58
N LYS A 122 8.13 1.65 6.87
CA LYS A 122 6.73 1.95 6.50
C LYS A 122 6.57 2.12 4.99
N ARG A 123 7.58 2.69 4.32
CA ARG A 123 7.65 2.76 2.84
C ARG A 123 7.79 1.37 2.23
N GLN A 124 8.68 0.53 2.75
CA GLN A 124 8.86 -0.84 2.25
C GLN A 124 7.69 -1.77 2.53
N ALA A 125 7.00 -1.62 3.66
CA ALA A 125 5.79 -2.37 3.96
C ALA A 125 4.62 -2.00 3.03
N ALA A 126 4.50 -0.72 2.66
CA ALA A 126 3.52 -0.28 1.66
C ALA A 126 3.78 -0.95 0.29
N ILE A 127 5.04 -0.98 -0.15
CA ILE A 127 5.47 -1.62 -1.41
C ILE A 127 5.17 -3.13 -1.41
N THR A 128 5.30 -3.82 -0.28
CA THR A 128 5.10 -5.29 -0.22
C THR A 128 3.66 -5.73 0.02
N SER A 129 2.82 -4.90 0.64
CA SER A 129 1.38 -5.18 0.78
C SER A 129 0.63 -5.15 -0.55
N ASP A 130 1.20 -4.53 -1.58
CA ASP A 130 0.67 -4.53 -2.95
C ASP A 130 0.94 -5.85 -3.70
N PHE A 131 1.80 -6.75 -3.19
CA PHE A 131 2.15 -8.02 -3.86
C PHE A 131 1.34 -9.25 -3.43
N ASN A 132 0.63 -9.22 -2.29
CA ASN A 132 0.00 -10.42 -1.69
C ASN A 132 -1.54 -10.43 -1.67
N LYS A 133 -2.21 -9.64 -2.54
CA LYS A 133 -3.64 -9.84 -2.81
C LYS A 133 -3.83 -10.79 -4.00
N PRO A 134 -4.51 -11.93 -3.85
CA PRO A 134 -4.91 -12.79 -4.97
C PRO A 134 -6.18 -12.23 -5.63
N CYS A 135 -6.03 -11.07 -6.29
CA CYS A 135 -6.88 -10.56 -7.36
C CYS A 135 -6.25 -9.22 -7.80
N ASP A 136 -6.10 -8.99 -9.11
CA ASP A 136 -5.79 -7.70 -9.78
C ASP A 136 -4.38 -7.48 -10.35
N GLN A 137 -3.40 -8.38 -10.20
CA GLN A 137 -2.07 -8.24 -10.84
C GLN A 137 -1.96 -8.84 -12.26
N ASP A 138 -2.97 -9.59 -12.72
CA ASP A 138 -2.89 -10.28 -14.02
C ASP A 138 -2.85 -9.33 -15.22
N TRP A 139 -3.39 -8.11 -15.11
CA TRP A 139 -3.50 -7.21 -16.26
C TRP A 139 -2.19 -6.47 -16.62
N GLU A 140 -1.43 -6.03 -15.61
CA GLU A 140 -0.16 -5.32 -15.78
C GLU A 140 0.92 -6.32 -16.18
N ARG A 141 0.89 -7.53 -15.60
CA ARG A 141 1.72 -8.68 -15.99
C ARG A 141 1.37 -9.25 -17.37
N GLN A 142 0.12 -9.17 -17.83
CA GLN A 142 -0.26 -9.62 -19.18
C GLN A 142 0.18 -8.65 -20.28
N ASN A 143 0.31 -7.35 -19.98
CA ASN A 143 0.68 -6.32 -20.96
C ASN A 143 2.15 -5.88 -20.91
N GLN A 144 2.86 -6.14 -19.80
CA GLN A 144 4.32 -6.20 -19.81
C GLN A 144 4.71 -7.60 -20.27
N VAL A 145 5.00 -7.75 -21.55
CA VAL A 145 5.63 -8.96 -22.09
C VAL A 145 6.89 -9.21 -21.26
N LEU A 146 6.83 -10.19 -20.34
CA LEU A 146 7.94 -10.58 -19.48
C LEU A 146 9.19 -10.76 -20.36
N GLY A 147 10.20 -9.91 -20.15
CA GLY A 147 11.54 -10.06 -20.70
C GLY A 147 11.80 -9.48 -22.10
N GLN A 148 10.90 -8.71 -22.72
CA GLN A 148 11.20 -8.07 -24.02
C GLN A 148 11.47 -6.56 -23.88
N ALA A 149 12.48 -6.08 -24.60
CA ALA A 149 12.82 -4.66 -24.66
C ALA A 149 11.61 -3.82 -25.17
N PRO A 150 11.35 -2.64 -24.57
CA PRO A 150 10.22 -1.79 -24.94
C PRO A 150 10.36 -1.18 -26.34
N LEU A 151 11.60 -1.07 -26.83
CA LEU A 151 11.95 -0.56 -28.15
C LEU A 151 12.34 -1.71 -29.07
N ILE A 152 11.87 -1.64 -30.30
CA ILE A 152 12.30 -2.48 -31.41
C ILE A 152 13.35 -1.70 -32.20
N LEU A 153 14.52 -2.30 -32.38
CA LEU A 153 15.67 -1.67 -33.04
C LEU A 153 15.73 -2.07 -34.52
N PHE A 154 15.88 -1.07 -35.39
CA PHE A 154 16.05 -1.23 -36.83
C PHE A 154 17.43 -0.72 -37.26
N LYS A 155 18.05 -1.44 -38.19
CA LYS A 155 19.29 -1.05 -38.87
C LYS A 155 18.94 -0.51 -40.26
N SER A 156 19.68 0.48 -40.76
CA SER A 156 19.54 0.96 -42.14
C SER A 156 20.94 1.21 -42.71
N PRO A 157 21.20 0.92 -43.99
CA PRO A 157 22.45 1.30 -44.66
C PRO A 157 22.66 2.82 -44.71
N ASN A 158 21.61 3.62 -44.48
CA ASN A 158 21.69 5.08 -44.43
C ASN A 158 22.05 5.61 -43.04
N LEU A 159 22.17 4.75 -42.03
CA LEU A 159 22.58 5.10 -40.67
C LEU A 159 24.02 4.64 -40.43
N PRO A 160 24.82 5.37 -39.63
CA PRO A 160 26.15 4.92 -39.21
C PRO A 160 26.10 3.56 -38.49
N GLU A 161 27.18 2.78 -38.56
CA GLU A 161 27.23 1.37 -38.10
C GLU A 161 26.81 1.17 -36.64
N ASN A 162 27.07 2.13 -35.76
CA ASN A 162 26.71 2.08 -34.33
C ASN A 162 25.34 2.69 -34.01
N LYS A 163 24.59 3.18 -35.01
CA LYS A 163 23.34 3.92 -34.81
C LYS A 163 22.14 3.12 -35.29
N TYR A 164 21.17 2.99 -34.39
CA TYR A 164 19.98 2.18 -34.54
C TYR A 164 18.73 3.06 -34.42
N LEU A 165 17.69 2.73 -35.18
CA LEU A 165 16.40 3.38 -35.07
C LEU A 165 15.50 2.58 -34.11
N GLY A 166 15.17 3.16 -32.96
CA GLY A 166 14.26 2.59 -31.97
C GLY A 166 12.82 3.05 -32.16
N ILE A 167 11.89 2.10 -32.24
CA ILE A 167 10.44 2.37 -32.28
C ILE A 167 9.77 1.59 -31.16
N TYR A 168 8.82 2.20 -30.44
CA TYR A 168 8.11 1.53 -29.35
C TYR A 168 7.27 0.34 -29.85
N ARG A 169 7.46 -0.82 -29.22
CA ARG A 169 6.72 -2.07 -29.50
C ARG A 169 5.21 -1.92 -29.35
N THR A 170 4.79 -1.05 -28.43
CA THR A 170 3.38 -0.78 -28.12
C THR A 170 2.59 -0.24 -29.32
N LEU A 171 3.25 0.36 -30.30
CA LEU A 171 2.63 0.90 -31.52
C LEU A 171 2.45 -0.12 -32.64
N LEU A 172 3.26 -1.19 -32.63
CA LEU A 172 3.39 -2.12 -33.77
C LEU A 172 2.72 -3.47 -33.54
N THR A 173 2.44 -3.83 -32.28
CA THR A 173 1.90 -5.14 -31.91
C THR A 173 0.39 -5.07 -31.72
N ASP A 174 -0.36 -5.85 -32.50
CA ASP A 174 -1.83 -5.93 -32.31
C ASP A 174 -2.20 -6.93 -31.21
N THR A 175 -1.59 -8.10 -31.17
CA THR A 175 -1.71 -9.07 -30.07
C THR A 175 -0.59 -10.09 -30.22
N GLY A 176 0.27 -10.24 -29.20
CA GLY A 176 1.15 -11.41 -28.97
C GLY A 176 2.06 -11.90 -30.10
N ASN A 177 3.37 -11.68 -29.96
CA ASN A 177 4.47 -12.51 -30.50
C ASN A 177 4.36 -13.06 -31.93
N LYS A 178 3.71 -12.37 -32.88
CA LYS A 178 3.78 -12.76 -34.29
C LYS A 178 5.07 -12.23 -34.92
N VAL A 179 5.89 -13.22 -35.29
CA VAL A 179 7.11 -13.24 -36.12
C VAL A 179 7.57 -11.88 -36.68
N ASP A 180 8.81 -11.55 -36.34
CA ASP A 180 9.65 -10.43 -36.78
C ASP A 180 9.47 -9.93 -38.23
N SER A 181 9.12 -10.81 -39.18
CA SER A 181 8.89 -10.47 -40.58
C SER A 181 7.62 -9.63 -40.82
N SER A 182 6.60 -9.77 -39.97
CA SER A 182 5.34 -9.02 -40.12
C SER A 182 5.47 -7.55 -39.67
N ILE A 183 6.44 -7.23 -38.81
CA ILE A 183 6.59 -5.91 -38.19
C ILE A 183 6.88 -4.82 -39.24
N LEU A 184 7.72 -5.13 -40.24
CA LEU A 184 8.03 -4.19 -41.32
C LEU A 184 6.82 -3.93 -42.23
N GLU A 185 5.99 -4.94 -42.49
CA GLU A 185 4.75 -4.76 -43.25
C GLU A 185 3.74 -3.90 -42.50
N VAL A 186 3.61 -4.11 -41.18
CA VAL A 186 2.75 -3.28 -40.32
C VAL A 186 3.23 -1.84 -40.34
N LEU A 187 4.54 -1.60 -40.20
CA LEU A 187 5.12 -0.26 -40.25
C LEU A 187 4.83 0.43 -41.60
N LYS A 188 4.93 -0.30 -42.71
CA LYS A 188 4.56 0.20 -44.05
C LYS A 188 3.07 0.52 -44.16
N LYS A 189 2.18 -0.32 -43.63
CA LYS A 189 0.73 -0.08 -43.61
C LYS A 189 0.34 1.14 -42.76
N LYS A 190 1.06 1.38 -41.66
CA LYS A 190 0.85 2.52 -40.75
C LYS A 190 1.38 3.84 -41.32
N GLN A 191 2.04 3.83 -42.47
CA GLN A 191 2.49 5.05 -43.12
C GLN A 191 1.28 5.80 -43.70
N LEU A 192 0.94 6.91 -43.06
CA LEU A 192 -0.15 7.77 -43.53
C LEU A 192 0.30 8.51 -44.79
N CYS A 193 -0.47 8.41 -45.87
CA CYS A 193 -0.29 9.27 -47.03
C CYS A 193 -0.70 10.70 -46.66
N THR A 194 0.16 11.68 -46.93
CA THR A 194 -0.08 13.12 -46.69
C THR A 194 -1.17 13.74 -47.58
N LYS A 195 -1.88 12.94 -48.38
CA LYS A 195 -2.91 13.36 -49.35
C LYS A 195 -4.30 13.60 -48.72
N TYR A 196 -4.37 14.00 -47.46
CA TYR A 196 -5.64 14.42 -46.86
C TYR A 196 -5.77 15.93 -46.99
N ASP A 197 -6.48 16.39 -48.04
CA ASP A 197 -6.90 17.79 -48.16
C ASP A 197 -7.97 18.08 -47.10
N VAL A 198 -7.57 18.66 -45.97
CA VAL A 198 -8.50 19.10 -44.94
C VAL A 198 -8.31 20.59 -44.73
N LYS A 199 -9.28 21.36 -45.23
CA LYS A 199 -9.47 22.77 -44.84
C LYS A 199 -9.62 22.80 -43.32
N ASN A 200 -8.68 23.45 -42.63
CA ASN A 200 -8.66 23.61 -41.17
C ASN A 200 -10.03 24.07 -40.64
N PRO A 201 -10.75 23.27 -39.83
CA PRO A 201 -11.82 23.82 -39.02
C PRO A 201 -11.17 24.45 -37.79
N HIS A 202 -11.16 25.79 -37.73
CA HIS A 202 -10.94 26.49 -36.47
C HIS A 202 -12.09 26.09 -35.53
N LEU A 203 -11.81 25.27 -34.52
CA LEU A 203 -12.80 24.84 -33.52
C LEU A 203 -12.53 25.56 -32.20
N THR A 204 -13.52 26.35 -31.76
CA THR A 204 -13.64 26.89 -30.41
C THR A 204 -14.28 25.85 -29.49
N ASP A 205 -14.00 25.97 -28.19
CA ASP A 205 -14.07 24.96 -27.12
C ASP A 205 -15.38 24.14 -26.90
N ASN A 206 -16.43 24.20 -27.70
CA ASN A 206 -17.71 23.51 -27.41
C ASN A 206 -18.57 23.10 -28.63
N GLN A 207 -17.98 22.72 -29.77
CA GLN A 207 -18.77 22.18 -30.90
C GLN A 207 -18.43 20.72 -31.23
N LEU A 208 -19.48 19.89 -31.34
CA LEU A 208 -19.42 18.51 -31.83
C LEU A 208 -18.72 18.46 -33.19
N LEU A 209 -17.64 17.67 -33.27
CA LEU A 209 -16.86 17.46 -34.48
C LEU A 209 -17.75 17.01 -35.65
N SER A 210 -17.50 17.54 -36.85
CA SER A 210 -18.18 17.07 -38.05
C SER A 210 -17.87 15.58 -38.30
N PRO A 211 -18.81 14.78 -38.84
CA PRO A 211 -18.61 13.35 -39.09
C PRO A 211 -17.37 13.02 -39.94
N GLN A 212 -16.88 13.98 -40.73
CA GLN A 212 -15.69 13.84 -41.57
C GLN A 212 -14.38 13.88 -40.78
N ALA A 213 -14.31 14.58 -39.63
CA ALA A 213 -13.13 14.61 -38.77
C ALA A 213 -12.93 13.29 -37.99
N LEU A 214 -14.02 12.54 -37.75
CA LEU A 214 -14.02 11.25 -37.06
C LEU A 214 -13.46 10.09 -37.89
N ASN A 215 -13.35 10.25 -39.22
CA ASN A 215 -12.79 9.23 -40.12
C ASN A 215 -11.26 9.27 -40.21
N GLN A 216 -10.60 10.24 -39.57
CA GLN A 216 -9.15 10.33 -39.57
C GLN A 216 -8.55 9.38 -38.54
N PRO A 217 -7.37 8.78 -38.80
CA PRO A 217 -6.72 7.92 -37.81
C PRO A 217 -6.27 8.75 -36.61
N HIS A 218 -6.70 8.36 -35.42
CA HIS A 218 -6.45 9.08 -34.18
C HIS A 218 -6.21 8.14 -32.99
N PHE A 219 -5.52 8.65 -31.98
CA PHE A 219 -5.28 7.97 -30.72
C PHE A 219 -6.04 8.64 -29.58
N PHE A 220 -6.48 7.84 -28.62
CA PHE A 220 -6.99 8.30 -27.34
C PHE A 220 -5.93 8.10 -26.26
N LEU A 221 -5.59 9.17 -25.55
CA LEU A 221 -4.64 9.17 -24.45
C LEU A 221 -5.36 9.60 -23.16
N CYS A 222 -5.22 8.81 -22.10
CA CYS A 222 -5.86 9.07 -20.81
C CYS A 222 -4.90 8.81 -19.66
N MET A 223 -4.84 9.75 -18.73
CA MET A 223 -4.07 9.65 -17.49
C MET A 223 -4.95 10.06 -16.30
N ILE A 224 -5.02 9.18 -15.29
CA ILE A 224 -5.73 9.44 -14.04
C ILE A 224 -4.86 9.04 -12.84
N GLY A 225 -4.74 9.95 -11.86
CA GLY A 225 -3.94 9.70 -10.66
C GLY A 225 -3.91 10.86 -9.69
N GLY A 226 -3.98 10.56 -8.38
CA GLY A 226 -3.87 11.56 -7.32
C GLY A 226 -4.90 12.68 -7.38
N GLY A 227 -6.10 12.40 -7.90
CA GLY A 227 -7.16 13.41 -8.10
C GLY A 227 -7.06 14.20 -9.40
N HIS A 228 -6.00 14.00 -10.19
CA HIS A 228 -5.84 14.59 -11.52
C HIS A 228 -6.39 13.67 -12.59
N PHE A 229 -7.11 14.27 -13.53
CA PHE A 229 -7.55 13.62 -14.74
C PHE A 229 -7.12 14.45 -15.96
N ALA A 230 -6.55 13.79 -16.95
CA ALA A 230 -6.26 14.36 -18.25
C ALA A 230 -6.61 13.34 -19.33
N ALA A 231 -7.38 13.74 -20.32
CA ALA A 231 -7.65 12.94 -21.51
C ALA A 231 -7.54 13.80 -22.78
N MET A 232 -7.11 13.17 -23.87
CA MET A 232 -6.89 13.83 -25.15
C MET A 232 -7.13 12.85 -26.30
N VAL A 233 -7.83 13.30 -27.34
CA VAL A 233 -7.97 12.64 -28.63
C VAL A 233 -7.11 13.41 -29.63
N VAL A 234 -6.17 12.73 -30.28
CA VAL A 234 -5.18 13.36 -31.17
C VAL A 234 -5.19 12.67 -32.53
N SER A 235 -5.28 13.46 -33.60
CA SER A 235 -5.15 12.93 -34.96
C SER A 235 -3.68 12.64 -35.28
N LEU A 236 -3.44 11.53 -35.98
CA LEU A 236 -2.10 11.13 -36.42
C LEU A 236 -1.62 11.92 -37.64
N LEU A 237 -2.50 12.72 -38.27
CA LEU A 237 -2.15 13.53 -39.41
C LEU A 237 -1.48 14.84 -38.97
N PRO A 238 -0.25 15.13 -39.40
CA PRO A 238 0.44 16.36 -39.05
C PRO A 238 -0.24 17.57 -39.73
N LYS A 239 -0.19 18.74 -39.08
CA LYS A 239 -0.65 19.99 -39.71
C LYS A 239 0.23 20.33 -40.91
N GLN A 240 -0.39 20.59 -42.07
CA GLN A 240 0.31 20.89 -43.32
C GLN A 240 1.05 22.25 -43.34
N ASN A 241 0.92 23.07 -42.30
CA ASN A 241 1.40 24.46 -42.30
C ASN A 241 2.83 24.63 -41.72
N SER A 242 3.49 23.54 -41.31
CA SER A 242 4.83 23.62 -40.72
C SER A 242 5.89 23.38 -41.79
N SER A 243 6.54 24.45 -42.22
CA SER A 243 7.69 24.42 -43.13
C SER A 243 8.97 23.85 -42.48
N THR A 244 8.89 23.29 -41.27
CA THR A 244 10.05 22.85 -40.50
C THR A 244 10.10 21.32 -40.44
N LEU A 245 11.25 20.73 -40.77
CA LEU A 245 11.51 19.28 -40.82
C LEU A 245 11.43 18.58 -39.44
N THR A 246 11.37 19.33 -38.35
CA THR A 246 11.25 18.82 -36.98
C THR A 246 9.83 19.04 -36.45
N ALA A 247 9.14 17.95 -36.13
CA ALA A 247 7.81 17.98 -35.52
C ALA A 247 7.87 18.70 -34.16
N THR A 248 7.45 19.96 -34.13
CA THR A 248 7.34 20.74 -32.91
C THR A 248 5.96 20.56 -32.29
N LEU A 249 5.78 20.93 -31.02
CA LEU A 249 4.49 20.89 -30.32
C LEU A 249 3.35 21.60 -31.09
N LYS A 250 3.66 22.48 -32.05
CA LYS A 250 2.70 23.23 -32.87
C LYS A 250 2.04 22.41 -33.98
N ASP A 251 2.66 21.28 -34.35
CA ASP A 251 2.29 20.48 -35.53
C ASP A 251 1.22 19.42 -35.23
N ILE A 252 0.84 19.29 -33.96
CA ILE A 252 -0.12 18.30 -33.47
C ILE A 252 -1.55 18.82 -33.64
N THR A 253 -2.42 17.99 -34.20
CA THR A 253 -3.86 18.20 -34.36
C THR A 253 -4.62 17.55 -33.20
N ILE A 254 -4.89 18.33 -32.16
CA ILE A 254 -5.71 17.90 -31.03
C ILE A 254 -7.19 18.00 -31.44
N LEU A 255 -7.90 16.87 -31.48
CA LEU A 255 -9.33 16.82 -31.82
C LEU A 255 -10.20 17.18 -30.62
N ALA A 256 -9.85 16.66 -29.44
CA ALA A 256 -10.53 16.97 -28.19
C ALA A 256 -9.53 16.82 -27.02
N HIS A 257 -9.66 17.66 -26.00
CA HIS A 257 -8.89 17.51 -24.77
C HIS A 257 -9.70 17.98 -23.56
N LYS A 258 -9.48 17.34 -22.42
CA LYS A 258 -10.09 17.76 -21.15
C LYS A 258 -9.13 17.47 -20.01
N THR A 259 -8.99 18.42 -19.10
CA THR A 259 -8.25 18.23 -17.85
C THR A 259 -9.03 18.83 -16.70
N PHE A 260 -9.09 18.14 -15.58
CA PHE A 260 -9.67 18.65 -14.34
C PHE A 260 -9.00 17.99 -13.13
N HIS A 261 -9.16 18.61 -11.97
CA HIS A 261 -8.55 18.15 -10.73
C HIS A 261 -9.51 18.31 -9.55
N ARG A 262 -9.57 17.28 -8.72
CA ARG A 262 -10.27 17.31 -7.43
C ARG A 262 -9.33 16.85 -6.32
N TYR A 263 -9.35 17.57 -5.20
CA TYR A 263 -8.54 17.23 -4.03
C TYR A 263 -9.08 15.95 -3.37
N THR A 264 -8.44 14.81 -3.66
CA THR A 264 -8.83 13.47 -3.19
C THR A 264 -7.86 12.89 -2.16
N THR A 265 -6.62 13.37 -2.12
CA THR A 265 -5.55 12.84 -1.25
C THR A 265 -5.29 13.74 -0.02
N ARG A 266 -4.55 13.21 0.97
CA ARG A 266 -4.07 13.97 2.14
C ARG A 266 -2.72 14.62 1.84
N ARG A 267 -2.58 15.92 2.11
CA ARG A 267 -1.38 16.74 1.83
C ARG A 267 -0.07 16.18 2.42
N LYS A 268 -0.11 15.47 3.55
CA LYS A 268 1.07 14.90 4.25
C LYS A 268 1.19 13.37 4.22
N GLN A 269 0.11 12.65 3.92
CA GLN A 269 0.09 11.18 4.01
C GLN A 269 0.14 10.50 2.64
N GLY A 270 -0.18 11.22 1.56
CA GLY A 270 -0.33 10.65 0.22
C GLY A 270 -1.48 9.63 0.14
N GLY A 271 -1.78 9.15 -1.07
CA GLY A 271 -2.77 8.10 -1.31
C GLY A 271 -4.24 8.56 -1.35
N ALA A 272 -5.07 7.79 -2.06
CA ALA A 272 -6.52 7.99 -2.15
C ALA A 272 -7.20 7.70 -0.80
N GLN A 273 -8.25 8.46 -0.47
CA GLN A 273 -9.00 8.30 0.77
C GLN A 273 -9.69 6.92 0.83
N SER A 274 -10.25 6.45 -0.29
CA SER A 274 -10.84 5.11 -0.40
C SER A 274 -9.85 3.97 -0.10
N ALA A 275 -8.59 4.11 -0.54
CA ALA A 275 -7.55 3.12 -0.25
C ALA A 275 -7.20 3.10 1.24
N ASN A 276 -7.09 4.28 1.86
CA ASN A 276 -6.83 4.40 3.30
C ASN A 276 -8.02 3.90 4.14
N ASP A 277 -9.25 4.18 3.73
CA ASP A 277 -10.46 3.67 4.39
C ASP A 277 -10.54 2.14 4.32
N SER A 278 -10.12 1.55 3.20
CA SER A 278 -10.05 0.09 3.03
C SER A 278 -8.96 -0.57 3.88
N ALA A 279 -7.86 0.15 4.13
CA ALA A 279 -6.71 -0.39 4.87
C ALA A 279 -6.82 -0.18 6.39
N LYS A 280 -7.30 0.97 6.84
CA LYS A 280 -7.32 1.38 8.26
C LYS A 280 -8.72 1.61 8.83
N GLY A 281 -9.76 1.38 8.04
CA GLY A 281 -11.14 1.66 8.39
C GLY A 281 -11.58 3.08 8.01
N ALA A 282 -12.89 3.23 7.79
CA ALA A 282 -13.49 4.47 7.33
C ALA A 282 -13.48 5.54 8.44
N ALA A 283 -12.64 6.57 8.29
CA ALA A 283 -12.66 7.71 9.21
C ALA A 283 -13.94 8.55 9.01
N HIS A 284 -14.55 9.04 10.10
CA HIS A 284 -15.79 9.82 10.06
C HIS A 284 -15.59 11.34 10.15
N SER A 285 -14.38 11.85 9.90
CA SER A 285 -14.13 13.29 9.96
C SER A 285 -14.69 14.05 8.75
N ALA A 286 -14.96 15.35 8.92
CA ALA A 286 -15.41 16.23 7.83
C ALA A 286 -14.44 16.21 6.63
N GLY A 287 -13.13 16.22 6.90
CA GLY A 287 -12.11 16.14 5.85
C GLY A 287 -12.04 14.78 5.13
N ALA A 288 -12.39 13.68 5.80
CA ALA A 288 -12.51 12.37 5.14
C ALA A 288 -13.75 12.33 4.23
N SER A 289 -14.88 12.87 4.71
CA SER A 289 -16.13 12.94 3.96
C SER A 289 -16.01 13.81 2.71
N LEU A 290 -15.33 14.96 2.80
CA LEU A 290 -15.09 15.84 1.64
C LEU A 290 -14.23 15.16 0.57
N ARG A 291 -13.21 14.38 0.96
CA ARG A 291 -12.38 13.62 0.01
C ARG A 291 -13.18 12.49 -0.65
N ARG A 292 -14.05 11.79 0.07
CA ARG A 292 -14.96 10.78 -0.52
C ARG A 292 -15.91 11.40 -1.54
N TYR A 293 -16.50 12.54 -1.19
CA TYR A 293 -17.36 13.29 -2.11
C TYR A 293 -16.58 13.72 -3.37
N ASN A 294 -15.35 14.23 -3.21
CA ASN A 294 -14.50 14.59 -4.34
C ASN A 294 -14.09 13.39 -5.20
N GLU A 295 -13.84 12.21 -4.61
CA GLU A 295 -13.57 10.97 -5.35
C GLU A 295 -14.80 10.49 -6.15
N GLN A 296 -15.99 10.59 -5.57
CA GLN A 296 -17.25 10.28 -6.25
C GLN A 296 -17.53 11.25 -7.39
N ALA A 297 -17.43 12.55 -7.13
CA ALA A 297 -17.61 13.59 -8.15
C ALA A 297 -16.59 13.45 -9.29
N LEU A 298 -15.33 13.13 -8.99
CA LEU A 298 -14.31 12.84 -10.00
C LEU A 298 -14.71 11.63 -10.85
N THR A 299 -15.22 10.58 -10.22
CA THR A 299 -15.66 9.35 -10.91
C THR A 299 -16.84 9.63 -11.83
N GLU A 300 -17.81 10.43 -11.40
CA GLU A 300 -18.97 10.84 -12.20
C GLU A 300 -18.55 11.70 -13.40
N GLU A 301 -17.72 12.72 -13.19
CA GLU A 301 -17.20 13.59 -14.26
C GLU A 301 -16.42 12.81 -15.31
N VAL A 302 -15.57 11.86 -14.89
CA VAL A 302 -14.81 11.01 -15.81
C VAL A 302 -15.76 10.14 -16.64
N ARG A 303 -16.79 9.53 -16.03
CA ARG A 303 -17.74 8.67 -16.75
C ARG A 303 -18.60 9.45 -17.74
N LEU A 304 -19.05 10.65 -17.34
CA LEU A 304 -19.78 11.55 -18.25
C LEU A 304 -18.92 11.94 -19.45
N LEU A 305 -17.65 12.29 -19.24
CA LEU A 305 -16.73 12.61 -20.32
C LEU A 305 -16.49 11.41 -21.25
N LEU A 306 -16.27 10.22 -20.70
CA LEU A 306 -16.09 9.01 -21.51
C LEU A 306 -17.33 8.72 -22.36
N GLN A 307 -18.53 8.93 -21.81
CA GLN A 307 -19.77 8.75 -22.53
C GLN A 307 -19.94 9.79 -23.65
N GLU A 308 -19.62 11.05 -23.40
CA GLU A 308 -19.61 12.12 -24.40
C GLU A 308 -18.64 11.80 -25.55
N TRP A 309 -17.48 11.24 -25.21
CA TRP A 309 -16.43 10.91 -26.18
C TRP A 309 -16.51 9.49 -26.74
N LYS A 310 -17.58 8.75 -26.44
CA LYS A 310 -17.73 7.35 -26.83
C LYS A 310 -17.51 7.13 -28.33
N SER A 311 -18.08 7.98 -29.18
CA SER A 311 -17.90 7.89 -30.63
C SER A 311 -16.45 8.06 -31.09
N MET A 312 -15.70 8.96 -30.45
CA MET A 312 -14.27 9.17 -30.72
C MET A 312 -13.41 8.05 -30.15
N ILE A 313 -13.75 7.53 -28.98
CA ILE A 313 -13.01 6.40 -28.37
C ILE A 313 -13.21 5.12 -29.18
N ASP A 314 -14.43 4.88 -29.66
CA ASP A 314 -14.76 3.69 -30.44
C ASP A 314 -14.06 3.70 -31.82
N SER A 315 -13.86 4.85 -32.45
CA SER A 315 -13.12 4.99 -33.72
C SER A 315 -11.60 5.12 -33.57
N SER A 316 -11.10 5.24 -32.33
CA SER A 316 -9.65 5.34 -32.07
C SER A 316 -8.92 4.03 -32.39
N GLU A 317 -7.73 4.16 -32.97
CA GLU A 317 -6.91 3.01 -33.37
C GLU A 317 -6.21 2.36 -32.16
N LEU A 318 -5.65 3.18 -31.28
CA LEU A 318 -5.00 2.74 -30.03
C LEU A 318 -5.47 3.60 -28.85
N LEU A 319 -5.57 2.96 -27.69
CA LEU A 319 -6.01 3.58 -26.44
C LEU A 319 -4.87 3.52 -25.42
N PHE A 320 -4.14 4.62 -25.23
CA PHE A 320 -3.08 4.71 -24.23
C PHE A 320 -3.64 5.17 -22.89
N ILE A 321 -3.68 4.26 -21.90
CA ILE A 321 -4.32 4.53 -20.62
C ILE A 321 -3.34 4.28 -19.48
N ARG A 322 -3.23 5.26 -18.58
CA ARG A 322 -2.56 5.13 -17.29
C ARG A 322 -3.53 5.45 -16.16
N ALA A 323 -3.75 4.46 -15.29
CA ALA A 323 -4.53 4.64 -14.07
C ALA A 323 -3.70 4.20 -12.87
N THR A 324 -3.31 5.13 -12.01
CA THR A 324 -2.50 4.80 -10.83
C THR A 324 -3.38 4.30 -9.68
N GLY A 325 -3.17 3.06 -9.25
CA GLY A 325 -3.92 2.45 -8.15
C GLY A 325 -5.29 1.89 -8.53
N SER A 326 -5.81 1.00 -7.69
CA SER A 326 -7.02 0.21 -7.96
C SER A 326 -8.29 1.04 -8.06
N THR A 327 -8.44 2.10 -7.26
CA THR A 327 -9.62 2.99 -7.31
C THR A 327 -9.74 3.66 -8.67
N ASN A 328 -8.67 4.30 -9.17
CA ASN A 328 -8.70 4.99 -10.46
C ASN A 328 -8.91 4.01 -11.63
N ARG A 329 -8.36 2.80 -11.52
CA ARG A 329 -8.58 1.73 -12.50
C ARG A 329 -10.04 1.27 -12.52
N ARG A 330 -10.68 1.18 -11.34
CA ARG A 330 -12.13 0.90 -11.21
C ARG A 330 -13.00 2.03 -11.74
N THR A 331 -12.57 3.28 -11.64
CA THR A 331 -13.28 4.42 -12.26
C THR A 331 -13.41 4.24 -13.77
N LEU A 332 -12.36 3.77 -14.44
CA LEU A 332 -12.34 3.57 -15.91
C LEU A 332 -12.95 2.22 -16.35
N PHE A 333 -12.58 1.11 -15.69
CA PHE A 333 -12.88 -0.26 -16.13
C PHE A 333 -13.83 -1.05 -15.22
N GLY A 334 -14.23 -0.49 -14.07
CA GLY A 334 -15.15 -1.16 -13.16
C GLY A 334 -16.54 -1.33 -13.76
N PRO A 335 -17.41 -2.14 -13.14
CA PRO A 335 -18.80 -2.24 -13.57
C PRO A 335 -19.52 -0.92 -13.28
N TYR A 336 -20.06 -0.28 -14.32
CA TYR A 336 -20.98 0.86 -14.23
C TYR A 336 -21.92 0.89 -15.43
N SER A 337 -23.03 1.63 -15.34
CA SER A 337 -23.99 1.81 -16.42
C SER A 337 -23.32 2.49 -17.63
N ASP A 338 -23.64 2.03 -18.84
CA ASP A 338 -23.08 2.58 -20.09
C ASP A 338 -21.55 2.57 -20.15
N GLN A 339 -20.94 1.47 -19.71
CA GLN A 339 -19.49 1.31 -19.75
C GLN A 339 -18.93 1.47 -21.18
N VAL A 340 -18.06 2.46 -21.34
CA VAL A 340 -17.40 2.78 -22.62
C VAL A 340 -16.13 1.95 -22.81
N LEU A 341 -15.27 1.92 -21.79
CA LEU A 341 -13.98 1.21 -21.85
C LEU A 341 -14.10 -0.20 -21.27
N ARG A 342 -13.71 -1.22 -22.06
CA ARG A 342 -13.72 -2.63 -21.65
C ARG A 342 -12.32 -3.11 -21.32
N GLN A 343 -12.16 -3.84 -20.22
CA GLN A 343 -10.84 -4.34 -19.79
C GLN A 343 -10.18 -5.29 -20.80
N LYS A 344 -10.97 -6.02 -21.60
CA LYS A 344 -10.49 -6.98 -22.61
C LYS A 344 -10.37 -6.37 -24.03
N ASP A 345 -10.36 -5.05 -24.16
CA ASP A 345 -10.16 -4.39 -25.45
C ASP A 345 -8.68 -4.51 -25.87
N THR A 346 -8.44 -5.09 -27.05
CA THR A 346 -7.10 -5.34 -27.59
C THR A 346 -6.39 -4.06 -28.03
N ARG A 347 -7.05 -2.90 -28.08
CA ARG A 347 -6.43 -1.61 -28.41
C ARG A 347 -5.79 -0.90 -27.21
N ILE A 348 -6.11 -1.36 -25.99
CA ILE A 348 -5.61 -0.74 -24.77
C ILE A 348 -4.12 -1.04 -24.58
N ARG A 349 -3.33 0.01 -24.37
CA ARG A 349 -1.88 -0.05 -24.13
C ARG A 349 -1.51 0.82 -22.92
N GLY A 350 -0.49 0.40 -22.20
CA GLY A 350 0.19 1.25 -21.22
C GLY A 350 1.22 2.16 -21.89
N PHE A 351 1.66 3.21 -21.19
CA PHE A 351 2.79 4.02 -21.63
C PHE A 351 4.10 3.26 -21.37
N PRO A 352 4.96 3.04 -22.38
CA PRO A 352 6.20 2.25 -22.26
C PRO A 352 7.37 3.03 -21.65
N PHE A 353 7.10 4.15 -21.00
CA PHE A 353 8.07 5.05 -20.38
C PHE A 353 7.44 5.73 -19.16
N SER A 354 8.28 6.38 -18.34
CA SER A 354 7.82 7.12 -17.18
C SER A 354 7.04 8.38 -17.58
N THR A 355 5.87 8.54 -16.98
CA THR A 355 4.96 9.68 -17.22
C THR A 355 4.82 10.52 -15.95
N ARG A 356 4.70 11.83 -16.11
CA ARG A 356 4.55 12.81 -15.02
C ARG A 356 3.07 12.98 -14.59
N ARG A 357 2.78 14.04 -13.84
CA ARG A 357 1.42 14.38 -13.37
C ARG A 357 0.45 14.52 -14.56
N PRO A 358 -0.79 14.00 -14.47
CA PRO A 358 -1.77 14.12 -15.54
C PRO A 358 -2.07 15.59 -15.86
N THR A 359 -1.61 16.05 -17.03
CA THR A 359 -1.83 17.39 -17.57
C THR A 359 -1.88 17.31 -19.10
N GLN A 360 -2.45 18.32 -19.77
CA GLN A 360 -2.45 18.38 -21.23
C GLN A 360 -1.02 18.35 -21.78
N LYS A 361 -0.10 19.14 -21.19
CA LYS A 361 1.31 19.17 -21.59
C LYS A 361 1.98 17.79 -21.51
N GLU A 362 1.67 17.02 -20.48
CA GLU A 362 2.20 15.67 -20.32
C GLU A 362 1.62 14.69 -21.35
N LEU A 363 0.33 14.80 -21.69
CA LEU A 363 -0.26 14.01 -22.77
C LEU A 363 0.37 14.36 -24.12
N THR A 364 0.60 15.65 -24.39
CA THR A 364 1.26 16.09 -25.63
C THR A 364 2.72 15.62 -25.70
N ARG A 365 3.47 15.72 -24.59
CA ARG A 365 4.83 15.15 -24.49
C ARG A 365 4.82 13.65 -24.75
N SER A 366 3.90 12.93 -24.12
CA SER A 366 3.79 11.47 -24.26
C SER A 366 3.41 11.05 -25.67
N PHE A 367 2.56 11.81 -26.35
CA PHE A 367 2.21 11.57 -27.75
C PHE A 367 3.41 11.76 -28.69
N LEU A 368 4.18 12.84 -28.51
CA LEU A 368 5.43 13.06 -29.28
C LEU A 368 6.45 11.96 -29.03
N GLU A 369 6.66 11.63 -27.76
CA GLU A 369 7.57 10.56 -27.35
C GLU A 369 7.21 9.22 -28.00
N LEU A 370 5.91 8.88 -28.07
CA LEU A 370 5.44 7.67 -28.74
C LEU A 370 5.68 7.71 -30.26
N THR A 371 5.30 8.81 -30.91
CA THR A 371 5.26 8.90 -32.38
C THR A 371 6.62 9.22 -33.03
N GLN A 372 7.60 9.69 -32.26
CA GLN A 372 8.94 9.95 -32.75
C GLN A 372 9.81 8.69 -32.70
N ALA A 373 10.48 8.39 -33.81
CA ALA A 373 11.49 7.35 -33.84
C ALA A 373 12.78 7.85 -33.16
N LYS A 374 13.34 7.04 -32.26
CA LYS A 374 14.55 7.40 -31.50
C LYS A 374 15.79 6.92 -32.23
N LEU A 375 16.84 7.72 -32.22
CA LEU A 375 18.16 7.29 -32.65
C LEU A 375 18.94 6.84 -31.41
N ILE A 376 19.37 5.57 -31.41
CA ILE A 376 20.08 4.93 -30.29
C ILE A 376 21.46 4.55 -30.79
N GLU A 377 22.49 4.97 -30.07
CA GLU A 377 23.87 4.58 -30.33
C GLU A 377 24.24 3.42 -29.42
N ILE A 378 24.72 2.32 -30.01
CA ILE A 378 25.10 1.10 -29.29
C ILE A 378 26.55 0.81 -29.66
N ASN A 379 27.45 0.99 -28.69
CA ASN A 379 28.83 0.54 -28.80
C ASN A 379 28.89 -0.94 -28.44
N GLU A 380 28.90 -1.79 -29.46
CA GLU A 380 29.00 -3.25 -29.30
C GLU A 380 30.23 -3.72 -28.47
N PRO A 381 31.43 -3.09 -28.51
CA PRO A 381 32.55 -3.58 -27.71
C PRO A 381 32.39 -3.32 -26.21
N GLU A 382 31.88 -2.17 -25.79
CA GLU A 382 31.73 -1.81 -24.36
C GLU A 382 30.70 -2.72 -23.67
N ILE A 383 29.58 -2.99 -24.35
CA ILE A 383 28.51 -3.86 -23.83
C ILE A 383 29.00 -5.29 -23.65
N SER A 384 29.80 -5.81 -24.59
CA SER A 384 30.35 -7.17 -24.48
C SER A 384 31.31 -7.32 -23.30
N VAL A 385 32.12 -6.29 -23.01
CA VAL A 385 33.06 -6.28 -21.89
C VAL A 385 32.33 -6.18 -20.56
N ASP A 386 31.28 -5.34 -20.47
CA ASP A 386 30.47 -5.20 -19.27
C ASP A 386 29.60 -6.44 -19.02
N LEU A 387 29.07 -7.06 -20.08
CA LEU A 387 28.31 -8.32 -19.97
C LEU A 387 29.24 -9.44 -19.50
N ASP A 388 30.44 -9.55 -20.06
CA ASP A 388 31.46 -10.49 -19.62
C ASP A 388 31.89 -10.23 -18.17
N ALA A 389 32.05 -8.96 -17.77
CA ALA A 389 32.38 -8.58 -16.40
C ALA A 389 31.26 -8.97 -15.42
N ARG A 390 29.99 -8.73 -15.79
CA ARG A 390 28.80 -9.11 -15.02
C ARG A 390 28.65 -10.63 -14.92
N LEU A 391 28.80 -11.37 -16.01
CA LEU A 391 28.75 -12.84 -16.03
C LEU A 391 29.89 -13.45 -15.20
N ARG A 392 31.09 -12.87 -15.26
CA ARG A 392 32.23 -13.29 -14.41
C ARG A 392 31.97 -12.95 -12.94
N ALA A 393 31.33 -11.83 -12.62
CA ALA A 393 30.94 -11.47 -11.26
C ALA A 393 29.85 -12.40 -10.70
N GLU A 394 28.83 -12.73 -11.50
CA GLU A 394 27.80 -13.71 -11.14
C GLU A 394 28.40 -15.11 -10.94
N SER A 395 29.29 -15.53 -11.83
CA SER A 395 29.99 -16.83 -11.72
C SER A 395 30.87 -16.89 -10.46
N ARG A 396 31.56 -15.79 -10.11
CA ARG A 396 32.32 -15.67 -8.86
C ARG A 396 31.42 -15.67 -7.62
N ASN A 397 30.24 -15.06 -7.70
CA ASN A 397 29.26 -15.08 -6.61
C ASN A 397 28.60 -16.46 -6.43
N LEU A 398 28.42 -17.22 -7.52
CA LEU A 398 27.96 -18.60 -7.50
C LEU A 398 29.04 -19.55 -6.94
N SER A 399 30.30 -19.40 -7.34
CA SER A 399 31.40 -20.19 -6.78
C SER A 399 31.65 -19.86 -5.31
N ALA A 400 31.57 -18.58 -4.90
CA ALA A 400 31.66 -18.19 -3.50
C ALA A 400 30.47 -18.71 -2.66
N LYS A 401 29.29 -18.92 -3.25
CA LYS A 401 28.17 -19.60 -2.58
C LYS A 401 28.39 -21.12 -2.43
N LEU A 402 29.02 -21.76 -3.42
CA LEU A 402 29.36 -23.19 -3.39
C LEU A 402 30.50 -23.49 -2.40
N ASP A 403 31.54 -22.66 -2.36
CA ASP A 403 32.66 -22.82 -1.42
C ASP A 403 32.21 -22.59 0.03
N LYS A 404 31.26 -21.69 0.26
CA LYS A 404 30.65 -21.44 1.59
C LYS A 404 29.65 -22.54 2.02
N GLN A 405 29.23 -23.41 1.11
CA GLN A 405 28.45 -24.62 1.42
C GLN A 405 29.34 -25.84 1.71
N SER A 406 30.62 -25.82 1.35
CA SER A 406 31.54 -26.94 1.60
C SER A 406 32.09 -27.02 3.04
N SER A 407 31.89 -25.97 3.86
CA SER A 407 32.31 -25.93 5.27
C SER A 407 31.18 -26.06 6.30
N LEU A 408 29.95 -26.38 5.86
CA LEU A 408 28.87 -26.78 6.75
C LEU A 408 28.16 -27.97 6.13
N VAL A 409 28.56 -29.18 6.56
CA VAL A 409 27.71 -30.36 6.41
C VAL A 409 26.35 -29.98 7.03
N PRO A 410 25.26 -29.88 6.27
CA PRO A 410 23.94 -29.83 6.88
C PRO A 410 23.77 -31.20 7.52
N ASN A 411 23.72 -31.27 8.85
CA ASN A 411 23.12 -32.43 9.50
C ASN A 411 21.76 -32.60 8.86
N LYS A 412 21.55 -33.68 8.10
CA LYS A 412 20.20 -34.11 7.75
C LYS A 412 19.46 -34.19 9.07
N LEU A 413 18.45 -33.34 9.26
CA LEU A 413 17.59 -33.42 10.43
C LEU A 413 17.09 -34.86 10.49
N THR A 414 17.21 -35.46 11.66
CA THR A 414 16.74 -36.83 11.86
C THR A 414 15.22 -36.87 11.65
N GLU A 415 14.67 -38.01 11.23
CA GLU A 415 13.21 -38.14 11.02
C GLU A 415 12.40 -37.76 12.27
N GLU A 416 13.00 -37.91 13.45
CA GLU A 416 12.46 -37.50 14.75
C GLU A 416 12.39 -35.97 14.91
N GLU A 417 13.36 -35.22 14.39
CA GLU A 417 13.34 -33.76 14.42
C GLU A 417 12.31 -33.19 13.45
N GLU A 418 12.15 -33.80 12.26
CA GLU A 418 11.15 -33.37 11.28
C GLU A 418 9.71 -33.59 11.79
N THR A 419 9.47 -34.73 12.45
CA THR A 419 8.17 -35.02 13.08
C THR A 419 7.89 -34.10 14.28
N ALA A 420 8.88 -33.79 15.11
CA ALA A 420 8.75 -32.84 16.22
C ALA A 420 8.45 -31.41 15.74
N LEU A 421 9.05 -30.97 14.62
CA LEU A 421 8.75 -29.69 13.98
C LEU A 421 7.30 -29.64 13.47
N LEU A 422 6.83 -30.73 12.85
CA LEU A 422 5.45 -30.84 12.37
C LEU A 422 4.45 -30.79 13.53
N HIS A 423 4.69 -31.55 14.60
CA HIS A 423 3.83 -31.51 15.78
C HIS A 423 3.82 -30.13 16.45
N THR A 424 4.98 -29.46 16.54
CA THR A 424 5.09 -28.10 17.06
C THR A 424 4.22 -27.13 16.25
N SER A 425 4.34 -27.14 14.92
CA SER A 425 3.56 -26.26 14.04
C SER A 425 2.04 -26.44 14.23
N GLN A 426 1.57 -27.69 14.26
CA GLN A 426 0.15 -28.01 14.42
C GLN A 426 -0.39 -27.60 15.80
N LEU A 427 0.34 -27.91 16.88
CA LEU A 427 -0.05 -27.56 18.24
C LEU A 427 -0.13 -26.04 18.43
N GLN A 428 0.88 -25.30 17.97
CA GLN A 428 0.87 -23.84 18.05
C GLN A 428 -0.27 -23.22 17.25
N ALA A 429 -0.58 -23.77 16.09
CA ALA A 429 -1.69 -23.29 15.26
C ALA A 429 -3.05 -23.51 15.94
N LEU A 430 -3.26 -24.64 16.61
CA LEU A 430 -4.49 -24.94 17.36
C LEU A 430 -4.65 -24.05 18.60
N ILE A 431 -3.56 -23.77 19.31
CA ILE A 431 -3.54 -22.90 20.49
C ILE A 431 -3.83 -21.45 20.09
N ARG A 432 -3.16 -20.91 19.06
CA ARG A 432 -3.40 -19.55 18.57
C ARG A 432 -4.82 -19.33 18.05
N ARG A 433 -5.49 -20.40 17.56
CA ARG A 433 -6.89 -20.38 17.10
C ARG A 433 -7.91 -20.68 18.20
N ASN A 434 -7.47 -20.88 19.45
CA ASN A 434 -8.30 -21.17 20.60
C ASN A 434 -9.20 -22.43 20.45
N ARG A 435 -8.69 -23.49 19.79
CA ARG A 435 -9.45 -24.71 19.48
C ARG A 435 -9.17 -25.85 20.47
N LEU A 436 -9.66 -25.73 21.71
CA LEU A 436 -9.41 -26.71 22.79
C LEU A 436 -9.75 -28.18 22.44
N PRO A 437 -10.94 -28.52 21.90
CA PRO A 437 -11.29 -29.93 21.66
C PRO A 437 -10.39 -30.58 20.60
N ALA A 438 -10.03 -29.82 19.57
CA ALA A 438 -9.11 -30.27 18.52
C ALA A 438 -7.68 -30.44 19.05
N LEU A 439 -7.25 -29.56 19.96
CA LEU A 439 -5.95 -29.65 20.62
C LEU A 439 -5.84 -30.94 21.46
N LEU A 440 -6.83 -31.22 22.32
CA LEU A 440 -6.84 -32.43 23.16
C LEU A 440 -6.94 -33.71 22.31
N ALA A 441 -7.75 -33.70 21.24
CA ALA A 441 -7.83 -34.81 20.30
C ALA A 441 -6.50 -35.04 19.57
N TYR A 442 -5.81 -33.97 19.16
CA TYR A 442 -4.52 -34.07 18.49
C TYR A 442 -3.43 -34.64 19.41
N LEU A 443 -3.37 -34.21 20.68
CA LEU A 443 -2.45 -34.76 21.66
C LEU A 443 -2.70 -36.26 21.88
N LYS A 444 -3.97 -36.66 22.03
CA LYS A 444 -4.36 -38.06 22.23
C LYS A 444 -4.07 -38.93 21.00
N ASN A 445 -4.41 -38.47 19.80
CA ASN A 445 -4.27 -39.25 18.57
C ASN A 445 -2.81 -39.49 18.18
N ASN A 446 -1.92 -38.53 18.50
CA ASN A 446 -0.49 -38.65 18.23
C ASN A 446 0.30 -39.16 19.45
N SER A 447 -0.38 -39.58 20.53
CA SER A 447 0.25 -40.04 21.79
C SER A 447 1.29 -39.06 22.35
N LEU A 448 1.03 -37.75 22.21
CA LEU A 448 1.94 -36.69 22.66
C LEU A 448 1.65 -36.31 24.10
N SER A 449 2.72 -36.03 24.86
CA SER A 449 2.60 -35.47 26.20
C SER A 449 1.93 -34.08 26.15
N PRO A 450 1.05 -33.76 27.11
CA PRO A 450 0.54 -32.40 27.32
C PRO A 450 1.64 -31.36 27.54
N ASP A 451 2.78 -31.81 28.07
CA ASP A 451 3.99 -31.01 28.33
C ASP A 451 5.01 -31.09 27.17
N PHE A 452 4.56 -31.47 25.97
CA PHE A 452 5.38 -31.50 24.77
C PHE A 452 6.13 -30.18 24.58
N GLN A 453 7.45 -30.25 24.39
CA GLN A 453 8.27 -29.07 24.20
C GLN A 453 8.35 -28.69 22.72
N PHE A 454 8.22 -27.40 22.41
CA PHE A 454 8.22 -26.93 21.03
C PHE A 454 9.64 -26.85 20.44
N HIS A 455 9.78 -27.38 19.23
CA HIS A 455 11.02 -27.37 18.44
C HIS A 455 10.93 -26.35 17.28
N PRO A 456 12.06 -25.73 16.88
CA PRO A 456 13.36 -25.75 17.54
C PRO A 456 13.36 -24.86 18.79
N PHE A 457 14.19 -25.19 19.78
CA PHE A 457 14.30 -24.43 21.03
C PHE A 457 14.84 -23.01 20.84
N ASP A 458 15.62 -22.79 19.78
CA ASP A 458 16.26 -21.52 19.46
C ASP A 458 15.31 -20.48 18.85
N ASN A 459 14.07 -20.87 18.54
CA ASN A 459 13.07 -19.93 18.06
C ASN A 459 12.63 -19.02 19.22
N PRO A 460 12.70 -17.68 19.09
CA PRO A 460 12.33 -16.76 20.17
C PRO A 460 10.90 -16.95 20.69
N GLN A 461 9.98 -17.46 19.86
CA GLN A 461 8.62 -17.78 20.29
C GLN A 461 8.58 -19.02 21.22
N ASN A 462 9.37 -20.05 20.90
CA ASN A 462 9.47 -21.28 21.68
C ASN A 462 10.31 -21.07 22.96
N TYR A 463 11.25 -20.12 22.93
CA TYR A 463 12.08 -19.73 24.06
C TYR A 463 11.22 -19.21 25.24
N GLN A 464 10.24 -18.36 24.94
CA GLN A 464 9.35 -17.79 25.96
C GLN A 464 8.18 -18.72 26.33
N ALA A 465 7.64 -19.43 25.35
CA ALA A 465 6.47 -20.29 25.52
C ALA A 465 6.79 -21.71 25.01
N SER A 466 7.54 -22.46 25.82
CA SER A 466 8.13 -23.74 25.43
C SER A 466 7.16 -24.91 25.38
N THR A 467 6.00 -24.84 26.05
CA THR A 467 4.99 -25.90 26.07
C THR A 467 3.59 -25.38 25.73
N PRO A 468 2.63 -26.26 25.38
CA PRO A 468 1.24 -25.89 25.16
C PRO A 468 0.61 -25.03 26.26
N LEU A 469 0.86 -25.36 27.52
CA LEU A 469 0.32 -24.62 28.66
C LEU A 469 0.96 -23.24 28.80
N LEU A 470 2.28 -23.12 28.59
CA LEU A 470 2.95 -21.82 28.61
C LEU A 470 2.52 -20.93 27.44
N LEU A 471 2.27 -21.50 26.25
CA LEU A 471 1.75 -20.73 25.12
C LEU A 471 0.29 -20.30 25.34
N ALA A 472 -0.54 -21.14 25.96
CA ALA A 472 -1.89 -20.76 26.34
C ALA A 472 -1.89 -19.62 27.37
N ALA A 473 -0.94 -19.62 28.31
CA ALA A 473 -0.75 -18.54 29.27
C ALA A 473 -0.23 -17.25 28.61
N HIS A 474 0.76 -17.35 27.73
CA HIS A 474 1.30 -16.20 26.99
C HIS A 474 0.24 -15.52 26.10
N THR A 475 -0.68 -16.32 25.54
CA THR A 475 -1.79 -15.84 24.72
C THR A 475 -3.02 -15.41 25.54
N ASN A 476 -2.95 -15.49 26.89
CA ASN A 476 -4.02 -15.11 27.81
C ASN A 476 -5.36 -15.81 27.53
N SER A 477 -5.32 -17.11 27.20
CA SER A 477 -6.54 -17.90 26.91
C SER A 477 -6.97 -18.75 28.11
N ALA A 478 -7.82 -18.16 28.97
CA ALA A 478 -8.43 -18.86 30.10
C ALA A 478 -9.09 -20.21 29.75
N PRO A 479 -9.87 -20.35 28.65
CA PRO A 479 -10.48 -21.64 28.29
C PRO A 479 -9.45 -22.73 27.96
N LEU A 480 -8.35 -22.39 27.30
CA LEU A 480 -7.28 -23.35 27.00
C LEU A 480 -6.53 -23.76 28.25
N ILE A 481 -6.25 -22.83 29.14
CA ILE A 481 -5.55 -23.09 30.41
C ILE A 481 -6.37 -24.06 31.27
N THR A 482 -7.65 -23.76 31.49
CA THR A 482 -8.56 -24.66 32.24
C THR A 482 -8.67 -26.03 31.56
N GLY A 483 -8.79 -26.06 30.23
CA GLY A 483 -8.90 -27.30 29.47
C GLY A 483 -7.64 -28.18 29.52
N LEU A 484 -6.46 -27.58 29.38
CA LEU A 484 -5.18 -28.27 29.42
C LEU A 484 -4.84 -28.80 30.82
N LEU A 485 -5.21 -28.07 31.88
CA LEU A 485 -4.99 -28.52 33.26
C LEU A 485 -5.96 -29.64 33.67
N LEU A 486 -7.27 -29.46 33.44
CA LEU A 486 -8.30 -30.39 33.92
C LEU A 486 -8.46 -31.65 33.07
N LYS A 487 -8.39 -31.50 31.74
CA LYS A 487 -8.64 -32.60 30.78
C LYS A 487 -7.38 -33.08 30.11
N GLY A 488 -6.40 -32.19 29.98
CA GLY A 488 -5.09 -32.50 29.42
C GLY A 488 -4.08 -32.97 30.47
N ASN A 489 -4.30 -32.76 31.77
CA ASN A 489 -3.34 -33.07 32.83
C ASN A 489 -1.94 -32.44 32.61
N ALA A 490 -1.88 -31.25 32.01
CA ALA A 490 -0.62 -30.52 31.82
C ALA A 490 -0.03 -30.06 33.16
N ASN A 491 1.30 -30.07 33.29
CA ASN A 491 1.98 -29.72 34.53
C ASN A 491 2.16 -28.19 34.65
N PRO A 492 1.54 -27.54 35.66
CA PRO A 492 1.66 -26.09 35.86
C PRO A 492 3.04 -25.64 36.36
N GLY A 493 3.86 -26.56 36.90
CA GLY A 493 5.19 -26.28 37.45
C GLY A 493 6.29 -26.19 36.41
N VAL A 494 6.01 -26.48 35.13
CA VAL A 494 7.00 -26.38 34.05
C VAL A 494 7.40 -24.92 33.85
N ARG A 495 8.72 -24.69 33.76
CA ARG A 495 9.31 -23.37 33.56
C ARG A 495 9.80 -23.22 32.13
N ASN A 496 9.69 -22.02 31.56
CA ASN A 496 10.36 -21.70 30.31
C ASN A 496 11.88 -21.53 30.53
N GLN A 497 12.60 -21.25 29.44
CA GLN A 497 14.04 -20.99 29.48
C GLN A 497 14.41 -19.74 30.29
N ASN A 498 13.45 -18.83 30.51
CA ASN A 498 13.58 -17.66 31.41
C ASN A 498 13.27 -17.97 32.88
N GLY A 499 12.99 -19.23 33.23
CA GLY A 499 12.68 -19.66 34.59
C GLY A 499 11.27 -19.29 35.09
N LYS A 500 10.39 -18.74 34.24
CA LYS A 500 9.03 -18.34 34.60
C LYS A 500 8.04 -19.49 34.43
N THR A 501 7.07 -19.58 35.33
CA THR A 501 5.96 -20.55 35.25
C THR A 501 4.83 -20.04 34.35
N ALA A 502 3.93 -20.93 33.95
CA ALA A 502 2.75 -20.54 33.16
C ALA A 502 1.86 -19.51 33.88
N TYR A 503 1.76 -19.59 35.22
CA TYR A 503 0.99 -18.62 36.00
C TYR A 503 1.61 -17.22 36.00
N GLU A 504 2.94 -17.14 36.12
CA GLU A 504 3.67 -15.86 36.08
C GLU A 504 3.67 -15.22 34.69
N LEU A 505 3.57 -16.04 33.64
CA LEU A 505 3.52 -15.59 32.26
C LEU A 505 2.14 -15.02 31.87
N ALA A 506 1.07 -15.42 32.58
CA ALA A 506 -0.29 -14.93 32.34
C ALA A 506 -0.41 -13.45 32.75
N GLY A 507 -0.76 -12.60 31.78
CA GLY A 507 -0.87 -11.15 31.96
C GLY A 507 -2.24 -10.71 32.48
N ASP A 508 -3.29 -11.47 32.20
CA ASP A 508 -4.66 -11.11 32.51
C ASP A 508 -5.21 -11.79 33.78
N ARG A 509 -6.13 -11.09 34.45
CA ARG A 509 -6.79 -11.59 35.67
C ARG A 509 -7.61 -12.86 35.41
N ALA A 510 -8.24 -12.98 34.24
CA ALA A 510 -9.09 -14.12 33.91
C ALA A 510 -8.26 -15.42 33.72
N SER A 511 -7.13 -15.38 33.04
CA SER A 511 -6.22 -16.54 32.94
C SER A 511 -5.61 -16.92 34.29
N ARG A 512 -5.27 -15.93 35.14
CA ARG A 512 -4.80 -16.23 36.51
C ARG A 512 -5.88 -16.89 37.37
N LEU A 513 -7.13 -16.46 37.25
CA LEU A 513 -8.26 -17.12 37.88
C LEU A 513 -8.46 -18.55 37.34
N ALA A 514 -8.25 -18.79 36.05
CA ALA A 514 -8.33 -20.13 35.46
C ALA A 514 -7.37 -21.13 36.12
N PHE A 515 -6.15 -20.71 36.48
CA PHE A 515 -5.21 -21.54 37.25
C PHE A 515 -5.70 -21.83 38.68
N ARG A 516 -6.34 -20.85 39.35
CA ARG A 516 -6.87 -21.01 40.70
C ARG A 516 -8.11 -21.92 40.74
N ILE A 517 -8.97 -21.82 39.72
CA ILE A 517 -10.11 -22.73 39.55
C ILE A 517 -9.59 -24.15 39.29
N ALA A 518 -8.62 -24.31 38.39
CA ALA A 518 -8.03 -25.62 38.12
C ALA A 518 -7.39 -26.24 39.37
N ARG A 519 -6.69 -25.44 40.19
CA ARG A 519 -6.14 -25.90 41.48
C ARG A 519 -7.21 -26.39 42.46
N PHE A 520 -8.35 -25.70 42.54
CA PHE A 520 -9.45 -26.11 43.41
C PHE A 520 -10.07 -27.44 42.95
N GLU A 521 -10.31 -27.58 41.65
CA GLU A 521 -10.92 -28.79 41.06
C GLU A 521 -9.99 -30.01 41.07
N LEU A 522 -8.68 -29.82 40.87
CA LEU A 522 -7.67 -30.89 40.89
C LEU A 522 -7.20 -31.26 42.31
N GLY A 523 -7.47 -30.41 43.30
CA GLY A 523 -7.03 -30.60 44.68
C GLY A 523 -5.52 -30.34 44.88
N GLU A 524 -5.09 -30.34 46.15
CA GLU A 524 -3.74 -29.92 46.52
C GLU A 524 -2.65 -30.99 46.35
N ASN A 525 -3.04 -32.24 46.10
CA ASN A 525 -2.12 -33.39 46.12
C ASN A 525 -1.56 -33.75 44.73
N LEU A 526 -2.20 -33.32 43.64
CA LEU A 526 -1.81 -33.74 42.28
C LEU A 526 -0.56 -33.02 41.76
N TRP A 527 -0.37 -31.75 42.14
CA TRP A 527 0.75 -30.92 41.70
C TRP A 527 1.30 -30.11 42.86
N ASP A 528 2.61 -29.80 42.84
CA ASP A 528 3.19 -28.83 43.76
C ASP A 528 2.82 -27.40 43.32
N TRP A 529 1.63 -26.97 43.71
CA TRP A 529 1.08 -25.65 43.41
C TRP A 529 1.92 -24.50 43.98
N LYS A 530 2.66 -24.75 45.07
CA LYS A 530 3.55 -23.75 45.68
C LYS A 530 4.75 -23.52 44.77
N GLN A 531 5.33 -24.57 44.22
CA GLN A 531 6.44 -24.48 43.27
C GLN A 531 6.03 -23.82 41.93
N ALA A 532 4.78 -24.01 41.52
CA ALA A 532 4.19 -23.37 40.33
C ALA A 532 3.86 -21.88 40.51
N GLY A 533 3.90 -21.36 41.74
CA GLY A 533 3.59 -19.96 42.07
C GLY A 533 2.09 -19.63 42.03
N ILE A 534 1.21 -20.64 42.03
CA ILE A 534 -0.24 -20.46 41.93
C ILE A 534 -0.83 -20.23 43.34
N PRO A 535 -1.57 -19.13 43.60
CA PRO A 535 -2.23 -18.87 44.88
C PRO A 535 -3.30 -19.89 45.26
N SER A 536 -3.94 -19.72 46.42
CA SER A 536 -5.02 -20.60 46.87
C SER A 536 -6.13 -20.75 45.83
N GLY A 537 -6.61 -21.97 45.67
CA GLY A 537 -7.68 -22.30 44.73
C GLY A 537 -9.00 -21.62 45.12
N ILE A 538 -9.81 -21.29 44.12
CA ILE A 538 -11.14 -20.71 44.29
C ILE A 538 -12.14 -21.60 43.53
N SER A 539 -13.33 -21.80 44.08
CA SER A 539 -14.42 -22.50 43.39
C SER A 539 -14.84 -21.78 42.10
N ARG A 540 -15.32 -22.52 41.11
CA ARG A 540 -15.78 -21.95 39.84
C ARG A 540 -16.86 -20.88 40.03
N ASP A 541 -17.82 -21.15 40.92
CA ASP A 541 -18.94 -20.23 41.18
C ASP A 541 -18.48 -18.92 41.84
N ASP A 542 -17.51 -19.02 42.77
CA ASP A 542 -16.94 -17.86 43.46
C ASP A 542 -16.10 -17.01 42.51
N ALA A 543 -15.32 -17.64 41.62
CA ALA A 543 -14.53 -16.93 40.61
C ALA A 543 -15.42 -16.21 39.59
N GLU A 544 -16.54 -16.83 39.19
CA GLU A 544 -17.54 -16.17 38.35
C GLU A 544 -18.23 -15.00 39.07
N ALA A 545 -18.48 -15.12 40.37
CA ALA A 545 -19.05 -14.05 41.19
C ALA A 545 -18.08 -12.86 41.34
N GLU A 546 -16.78 -13.10 41.54
CA GLU A 546 -15.75 -12.04 41.56
C GLU A 546 -15.68 -11.30 40.23
N MET A 547 -15.62 -12.03 39.11
CA MET A 547 -15.58 -11.44 37.76
C MET A 547 -16.84 -10.63 37.44
N LYS A 548 -18.03 -11.07 37.91
CA LYS A 548 -19.28 -10.31 37.76
C LYS A 548 -19.28 -9.03 38.61
N LYS A 549 -18.81 -9.09 39.85
CA LYS A 549 -18.72 -7.92 40.75
C LYS A 549 -17.78 -6.85 40.20
N GLU A 550 -16.63 -7.25 39.67
CA GLU A 550 -15.65 -6.33 39.08
C GLU A 550 -16.20 -5.62 37.84
N LYS A 551 -16.85 -6.35 36.92
CA LYS A 551 -17.51 -5.74 35.76
C LYS A 551 -18.54 -4.69 36.16
N ILE A 552 -19.35 -4.99 37.18
CA ILE A 552 -20.34 -4.04 37.72
C ILE A 552 -19.65 -2.81 38.32
N GLU A 553 -18.49 -2.97 38.96
CA GLU A 553 -17.73 -1.86 39.54
C GLU A 553 -17.07 -0.98 38.46
N GLU A 554 -16.50 -1.57 37.41
CA GLU A 554 -15.94 -0.86 36.26
C GLU A 554 -17.01 -0.07 35.51
N GLU A 555 -18.17 -0.68 35.26
CA GLU A 555 -19.32 0.00 34.65
C GLU A 555 -19.79 1.18 35.50
N LYS A 556 -19.82 1.04 36.83
CA LYS A 556 -20.15 2.14 37.75
C LYS A 556 -19.11 3.26 37.69
N LYS A 557 -17.81 2.95 37.66
CA LYS A 557 -16.72 3.94 37.54
C LYS A 557 -16.79 4.68 36.21
N GLU A 558 -17.06 3.98 35.11
CA GLU A 558 -17.24 4.60 33.80
C GLU A 558 -18.49 5.50 33.76
N GLN A 559 -19.61 5.05 34.35
CA GLN A 559 -20.82 5.87 34.48
C GLN A 559 -20.58 7.13 35.32
N LEU A 560 -19.78 7.05 36.38
CA LEU A 560 -19.40 8.21 37.19
C LEU A 560 -18.51 9.17 36.39
N ARG A 561 -17.51 8.68 35.64
CA ARG A 561 -16.68 9.52 34.76
C ARG A 561 -17.53 10.27 33.73
N ARG A 562 -18.44 9.56 33.06
CA ARG A 562 -19.36 10.16 32.07
C ARG A 562 -20.28 11.22 32.70
N LYS A 563 -20.74 11.02 33.94
CA LYS A 563 -21.55 12.01 34.67
C LYS A 563 -20.73 13.27 35.00
N LEU A 564 -19.50 13.10 35.47
CA LEU A 564 -18.60 14.22 35.78
C LEU A 564 -18.25 15.04 34.53
N GLU A 565 -17.94 14.38 33.39
CA GLU A 565 -17.69 15.07 32.11
C GLU A 565 -18.93 15.82 31.58
N LEU A 566 -20.13 15.29 31.82
CA LEU A 566 -21.38 15.97 31.48
C LEU A 566 -21.63 17.19 32.38
N GLU A 567 -21.24 17.13 33.64
CA GLU A 567 -21.36 18.25 34.58
C GLU A 567 -20.34 19.36 34.30
N SER A 568 -19.09 19.01 33.98
CA SER A 568 -18.08 20.00 33.55
C SER A 568 -18.48 20.72 32.27
N PHE A 569 -19.01 19.98 31.28
CA PHE A 569 -19.50 20.56 30.03
C PHE A 569 -20.71 21.51 30.24
N LYS A 570 -21.59 21.20 31.20
CA LYS A 570 -22.71 22.08 31.58
C LYS A 570 -22.23 23.34 32.30
N ALA A 571 -21.22 23.24 33.14
CA ALA A 571 -20.64 24.38 33.85
C ALA A 571 -19.92 25.34 32.88
N GLU A 572 -19.13 24.81 31.95
CA GLU A 572 -18.45 25.59 30.90
C GLU A 572 -19.45 26.30 29.97
N GLY A 573 -20.58 25.68 29.65
CA GLY A 573 -21.67 26.31 28.89
C GLY A 573 -22.39 27.44 29.62
N SER A 574 -22.40 27.45 30.96
CA SER A 574 -23.00 28.53 31.76
C SER A 574 -22.08 29.75 31.94
N ASN A 575 -20.77 29.57 31.81
CA ASN A 575 -19.78 30.65 31.97
C ASN A 575 -19.60 31.52 30.71
N SER A 576 -20.22 31.19 29.58
CA SER A 576 -20.18 32.02 28.36
C SER A 576 -21.29 33.10 28.27
N LEU A 577 -22.04 33.35 29.34
CA LEU A 577 -23.11 34.36 29.39
C LEU A 577 -22.84 35.53 30.34
N SER A 578 -21.62 35.67 30.88
CA SER A 578 -21.26 36.75 31.81
C SER A 578 -20.00 37.50 31.40
N GLU A 579 -19.98 38.06 30.19
CA GLU A 579 -19.01 39.10 29.85
C GLU A 579 -19.70 40.21 29.05
N LYS A 580 -20.20 41.23 29.76
CA LYS A 580 -20.70 42.47 29.16
C LYS A 580 -19.60 43.51 29.23
N VAL A 581 -18.92 43.75 28.11
CA VAL A 581 -18.11 44.96 27.88
C VAL A 581 -19.03 46.06 27.31
N PRO A 582 -19.00 47.31 27.83
CA PRO A 582 -19.95 48.34 27.44
C PRO A 582 -19.48 49.09 26.18
N LEU A 583 -20.23 48.97 25.09
CA LEU A 583 -20.01 49.77 23.87
C LEU A 583 -21.23 50.65 23.57
N GLY A 584 -21.00 51.96 23.70
CA GLY A 584 -21.54 53.04 22.86
C GLY A 584 -23.02 53.10 22.55
N LYS A 585 -23.74 53.98 23.26
CA LYS A 585 -25.07 54.50 22.89
C LYS A 585 -25.01 55.31 21.58
N ALA A 586 -25.19 54.69 20.43
CA ALA A 586 -25.46 55.41 19.17
C ALA A 586 -26.05 54.52 18.06
N ALA A 587 -27.12 53.76 18.31
CA ALA A 587 -27.92 53.16 17.21
C ALA A 587 -29.33 52.70 17.64
N MET A 588 -29.87 53.20 18.75
CA MET A 588 -31.15 52.73 19.29
C MET A 588 -32.28 53.75 19.01
N LYS A 589 -32.54 54.04 17.73
CA LYS A 589 -33.78 54.72 17.32
C LYS A 589 -34.06 54.50 15.84
N GLY A 590 -34.59 53.33 15.52
CA GLY A 590 -35.11 53.05 14.19
C GLY A 590 -35.36 51.57 13.99
N ARG A 591 -36.63 51.21 13.74
CA ARG A 591 -37.12 49.87 13.39
C ARG A 591 -37.29 48.87 14.53
N MET A 592 -38.01 49.30 15.56
CA MET A 592 -39.02 48.44 16.17
C MET A 592 -40.35 48.74 15.48
N THR A 593 -40.60 48.08 14.33
CA THR A 593 -41.90 47.98 13.64
C THR A 593 -41.71 47.12 12.38
N THR A 594 -41.71 45.80 12.57
CA THR A 594 -42.17 44.74 11.65
C THR A 594 -41.83 43.39 12.27
N LEU A 595 -42.63 43.00 13.27
CA LEU A 595 -42.66 41.64 13.81
C LEU A 595 -43.24 40.69 12.76
N GLY A 596 -42.40 40.22 11.84
CA GLY A 596 -42.63 38.99 11.10
C GLY A 596 -41.82 37.89 11.78
N LYS A 597 -42.48 36.96 12.48
CA LYS A 597 -41.85 35.72 12.94
C LYS A 597 -41.25 35.01 11.71
N VAL A 598 -39.93 35.04 11.55
CA VAL A 598 -39.24 34.12 10.65
C VAL A 598 -39.56 32.72 11.18
N GLN A 599 -40.42 31.98 10.48
CA GLN A 599 -40.70 30.60 10.81
C GLN A 599 -39.40 29.82 10.64
N LYS A 600 -38.75 29.47 11.76
CA LYS A 600 -37.66 28.49 11.79
C LYS A 600 -38.05 27.32 10.90
N THR A 601 -37.16 26.94 9.98
CA THR A 601 -37.43 25.82 9.08
C THR A 601 -37.65 24.54 9.89
N ALA A 602 -38.44 23.60 9.37
CA ALA A 602 -38.71 22.33 10.06
C ALA A 602 -37.43 21.54 10.35
N GLN A 603 -36.34 21.83 9.62
CA GLN A 603 -35.03 21.25 9.85
C GLN A 603 -34.29 21.91 11.01
N GLU A 604 -34.35 23.24 11.12
CA GLU A 604 -33.72 24.00 12.21
C GLU A 604 -34.35 23.69 13.58
N LYS A 605 -35.67 23.51 13.63
CA LYS A 605 -36.35 22.99 14.84
C LYS A 605 -35.93 21.56 15.19
N ARG A 606 -35.68 20.71 14.18
CA ARG A 606 -35.23 19.32 14.37
C ARG A 606 -33.80 19.26 14.92
N GLU A 607 -32.96 20.20 14.52
CA GLU A 607 -31.57 20.31 14.98
C GLU A 607 -31.50 20.89 16.40
N ASP A 608 -32.37 21.85 16.74
CA ASP A 608 -32.51 22.37 18.11
C ASP A 608 -33.02 21.30 19.10
N GLU A 609 -34.01 20.49 18.72
CA GLU A 609 -34.54 19.39 19.56
C GLU A 609 -33.57 18.21 19.71
N ALA A 610 -32.68 18.01 18.73
CA ALA A 610 -31.64 16.98 18.77
C ALA A 610 -30.35 17.45 19.47
N ARG A 611 -30.29 18.73 19.87
CA ARG A 611 -29.12 19.33 20.51
C ARG A 611 -29.05 18.90 21.98
N GLY A 612 -28.03 18.12 22.31
CA GLY A 612 -27.78 17.64 23.68
C GLY A 612 -28.23 16.21 24.00
N LEU A 613 -28.75 15.46 23.01
CA LEU A 613 -29.09 14.03 23.17
C LEU A 613 -27.93 13.13 22.71
N THR A 614 -27.75 11.99 23.37
CA THR A 614 -26.76 10.97 22.96
C THR A 614 -27.12 10.39 21.58
N PRO A 615 -26.14 9.91 20.80
CA PRO A 615 -26.38 9.35 19.46
C PRO A 615 -27.43 8.23 19.45
N GLU A 616 -27.47 7.40 20.49
CA GLU A 616 -28.46 6.31 20.63
C GLU A 616 -29.88 6.83 20.90
N MET A 617 -30.04 7.85 21.76
CA MET A 617 -31.34 8.49 22.01
C MET A 617 -31.85 9.23 20.77
N ARG A 618 -30.95 9.90 20.02
CA ARG A 618 -31.29 10.54 18.74
C ARG A 618 -31.81 9.52 17.74
N MET A 619 -31.16 8.36 17.64
CA MET A 619 -31.58 7.28 16.75
C MET A 619 -32.93 6.65 17.17
N LYS A 620 -33.19 6.54 18.47
CA LYS A 620 -34.48 6.07 19.01
C LYS A 620 -35.62 7.03 18.70
N LEU A 621 -35.39 8.33 18.88
CA LEU A 621 -36.36 9.39 18.58
C LEU A 621 -36.68 9.45 17.07
N ASP A 622 -35.66 9.31 16.22
CA ASP A 622 -35.85 9.23 14.76
C ASP A 622 -36.60 7.95 14.34
N ARG A 623 -36.37 6.81 15.01
CA ARG A 623 -37.14 5.56 14.78
C ARG A 623 -38.61 5.73 15.16
N GLU A 624 -38.88 6.33 16.31
CA GLU A 624 -40.25 6.58 16.78
C GLU A 624 -41.00 7.57 15.86
N ARG A 625 -40.30 8.61 15.36
CA ARG A 625 -40.87 9.54 14.38
C ARG A 625 -41.17 8.88 13.04
N ARG A 626 -40.30 7.99 12.55
CA ARG A 626 -40.55 7.22 11.32
C ARG A 626 -41.70 6.24 11.50
N ALA A 627 -41.82 5.60 12.67
CA ALA A 627 -42.96 4.75 12.99
C ALA A 627 -44.27 5.55 12.98
N ARG A 628 -44.31 6.71 13.65
CA ARG A 628 -45.48 7.59 13.68
C ARG A 628 -45.85 8.13 12.29
N ALA A 629 -44.87 8.51 11.48
CA ALA A 629 -45.10 8.94 10.10
C ALA A 629 -45.60 7.80 9.20
N ALA A 630 -45.15 6.56 9.44
CA ALA A 630 -45.65 5.38 8.76
C ALA A 630 -47.09 5.05 9.17
N GLU A 631 -47.41 5.14 10.46
CA GLU A 631 -48.78 4.98 10.99
C GLU A 631 -49.73 6.04 10.43
N GLU A 632 -49.29 7.29 10.33
CA GLU A 632 -50.10 8.39 9.79
C GLU A 632 -50.35 8.23 8.27
N ARG A 633 -49.36 7.71 7.53
CA ARG A 633 -49.56 7.30 6.12
C ARG A 633 -50.55 6.15 5.99
N LEU A 634 -50.45 5.13 6.84
CA LEU A 634 -51.40 4.02 6.88
C LEU A 634 -52.80 4.48 7.27
N LYS A 635 -52.93 5.48 8.14
CA LYS A 635 -54.21 6.07 8.55
C LYS A 635 -54.85 6.88 7.43
N LYS A 636 -54.05 7.61 6.63
CA LYS A 636 -54.51 8.31 5.41
C LYS A 636 -54.88 7.39 4.25
N ILE A 637 -54.41 6.14 4.25
CA ILE A 637 -54.80 5.11 3.27
C ILE A 637 -56.10 4.40 3.69
N LYS A 638 -56.46 4.47 4.98
CA LYS A 638 -57.69 3.88 5.55
C LYS A 638 -58.89 4.85 5.64
N GLN A 639 -58.66 6.14 5.39
CA GLN A 639 -59.70 7.13 5.11
C GLN A 639 -59.86 7.26 3.60
#